data_AF-A0A1F6JLS1-F1
#
_entry.id   AF-A0A1F6JLS1-F1
#
_cell.length_a   1.000
_cell.length_b   1.000
_cell.length_c   1.000
_cell.angle_alpha   90.00
_cell.angle_beta   90.00
_cell.angle_gamma   90.00
#
_symmetry.space_group_name_H-M   'P 1'
#
loop_
_entity.id
_entity.type
_entity.pdbx_description
1 polymer ?
#
loop_
_entity_poly.entity_id
_entity_poly.type
_entity_poly.pdbx_seq_one_letter_code
_entity_poly.pdbx_strand_id
1 'polypeptide(L)'
;MKIKFEAKDNKSNPTKQAKAFISFLMEERHVREEVKVLFPEKVLGKGADYFVADFGLLIEATQLIDNKDLAQSARWAITVNTLSKLIKQDKRFSSIKGLHSISTPEGFGLKTSQLKSEQVLNTKISKAVDLIVQSVLSEQSEVVVFGTKLKIEKVDETNNGIYFSTMGRARSINVAGIFHENLKNKFEKADTQLSLKKVNKIQVKERVLLIVNKYRLLTFDWDLFKGLSYSYKELVEKYKNIDEIWFQTEDGEGKYHHKLLYKKSLFAQFENMDFSNMTSQDYGVFAKWFSPLEELDDKKKQSLIEALKILLQHHSPHEIFPDPQTRIEMVRYGRWLAENNKRSEANWLVEQFLDDPDPLDPPTQDKKDYGNELHESIKNASKPDMHAIQTVKGHLAWTVQLLALRRDFLKEAYTYTQGILRNTKHLYLVLQWLFPLIEISNRRFWLKELDRKLYNDFRKLSFELLGSYSKYPDIAKGLVHIFHYFRDLTTEEAKEVLSKLESADDYEALLLYFALFRQRHFKEDKYNPRVRNYNPEFAQRKLEDVILSNDGGLLNLRSGIAWNIWKILSEDGKEFETLKPLINKFLSTPYDNHLYHNFERIVEDHLDKHSDECIDWFSKITRAANEYLNTRPDEGRNVWLGTKIGKVLRKLAATSPEELINTIQLLYEMWMKGAYIGTISEIFSSYKAIDDPELWLKAKDKFKELYAQMKSVNEKLEEVDWEE
;
A
#
# COMPACT_ATOMS: atom_id res chain seq x y z
N MET A 1 23.50 -27.12 35.48
CA MET A 1 22.74 -28.32 35.06
C MET A 1 23.68 -29.29 34.35
N LYS A 2 23.54 -30.61 34.55
CA LYS A 2 24.37 -31.64 33.88
C LYS A 2 23.44 -32.52 33.03
N ILE A 3 23.83 -32.79 31.78
CA ILE A 3 23.11 -33.70 30.87
C ILE A 3 24.04 -34.89 30.61
N LYS A 4 23.58 -36.10 30.92
CA LYS A 4 24.33 -37.33 30.75
C LYS A 4 23.74 -38.18 29.64
N PHE A 5 24.49 -38.34 28.56
CA PHE A 5 24.14 -39.24 27.46
C PHE A 5 24.64 -40.65 27.79
N GLU A 6 23.74 -41.63 27.83
CA GLU A 6 24.13 -43.03 27.99
C GLU A 6 24.54 -43.58 26.62
N ALA A 7 25.82 -43.96 26.50
CA ALA A 7 26.59 -44.32 25.29
C ALA A 7 27.24 -43.14 24.54
N LYS A 8 28.60 -43.13 24.57
CA LYS A 8 29.48 -42.18 23.88
C LYS A 8 29.46 -42.47 22.37
N ASP A 9 29.08 -41.49 21.54
CA ASP A 9 29.64 -41.38 20.20
C ASP A 9 29.70 -39.91 19.75
N ASN A 10 30.87 -39.50 19.26
CA ASN A 10 31.25 -38.12 18.95
C ASN A 10 30.88 -37.70 17.51
N LYS A 11 30.01 -38.45 16.81
CA LYS A 11 29.90 -38.32 15.33
C LYS A 11 28.50 -38.17 14.74
N SER A 12 27.40 -38.21 15.49
CA SER A 12 26.05 -37.96 14.95
C SER A 12 25.53 -36.56 15.31
N ASN A 13 25.71 -35.61 14.40
CA ASN A 13 25.06 -34.29 14.41
C ASN A 13 23.53 -34.53 14.26
N PRO A 14 22.68 -34.20 15.25
CA PRO A 14 22.63 -32.90 15.92
C PRO A 14 22.76 -32.94 17.46
N THR A 15 23.86 -33.47 18.01
CA THR A 15 24.04 -33.53 19.49
C THR A 15 24.13 -32.15 20.15
N LYS A 16 24.74 -31.13 19.51
CA LYS A 16 24.87 -29.78 20.09
C LYS A 16 23.50 -29.09 20.20
N GLN A 17 22.70 -29.19 19.14
CA GLN A 17 21.38 -28.60 19.01
C GLN A 17 20.37 -29.24 19.97
N ALA A 18 20.33 -30.59 19.99
CA ALA A 18 19.48 -31.33 20.91
C ALA A 18 19.87 -31.05 22.37
N LYS A 19 21.17 -30.98 22.69
CA LYS A 19 21.63 -30.62 24.03
C LYS A 19 21.18 -29.20 24.43
N ALA A 20 21.30 -28.22 23.53
CA ALA A 20 20.82 -26.86 23.79
C ALA A 20 19.31 -26.82 24.04
N PHE A 21 18.53 -27.55 23.22
CA PHE A 21 17.08 -27.66 23.40
C PHE A 21 16.69 -28.33 24.72
N ILE A 22 17.35 -29.43 25.08
CA ILE A 22 17.10 -30.12 26.36
C ILE A 22 17.46 -29.20 27.53
N SER A 23 18.58 -28.47 27.48
CA SER A 23 18.92 -27.47 28.50
C SER A 23 17.84 -26.40 28.64
N PHE A 24 17.36 -25.86 27.51
CA PHE A 24 16.26 -24.89 27.51
C PHE A 24 15.00 -25.46 28.19
N LEU A 25 14.59 -26.68 27.86
CA LEU A 25 13.44 -27.33 28.49
C LEU A 25 13.65 -27.60 29.98
N MET A 26 14.87 -27.92 30.42
CA MET A 26 15.19 -28.07 31.84
C MET A 26 15.03 -26.77 32.61
N GLU A 27 15.43 -25.64 32.02
CA GLU A 27 15.28 -24.31 32.60
C GLU A 27 13.81 -23.92 32.75
N GLU A 28 13.03 -24.07 31.67
CA GLU A 28 11.58 -23.85 31.64
C GLU A 28 10.83 -24.73 32.67
N ARG A 29 11.25 -25.98 32.85
CA ARG A 29 10.65 -26.93 33.80
C ARG A 29 11.25 -26.85 35.20
N HIS A 30 12.16 -25.92 35.45
CA HIS A 30 12.87 -25.73 36.72
C HIS A 30 13.58 -26.98 37.26
N VAL A 31 14.09 -27.81 36.36
CA VAL A 31 14.78 -29.06 36.69
C VAL A 31 16.25 -28.77 36.98
N ARG A 32 16.66 -28.94 38.24
CA ARG A 32 18.02 -28.60 38.71
C ARG A 32 18.98 -29.79 38.74
N GLU A 33 18.46 -31.00 38.59
CA GLU A 33 19.21 -32.25 38.68
C GLU A 33 19.85 -32.68 37.34
N GLU A 34 20.64 -33.75 37.37
CA GLU A 34 21.23 -34.35 36.17
C GLU A 34 20.18 -35.16 35.41
N VAL A 35 19.98 -34.88 34.11
CA VAL A 35 19.03 -35.64 33.26
C VAL A 35 19.75 -36.66 32.39
N LYS A 36 19.11 -37.82 32.21
CA LYS A 36 19.58 -38.93 31.41
C LYS A 36 18.95 -38.92 30.03
N VAL A 37 19.79 -38.97 29.00
CA VAL A 37 19.36 -39.05 27.60
C VAL A 37 19.76 -40.40 27.01
N LEU A 38 18.77 -41.11 26.49
CA LEU A 38 18.90 -42.38 25.78
C LEU A 38 18.74 -42.15 24.27
N PHE A 39 19.24 -43.10 23.47
CA PHE A 39 19.11 -43.12 22.02
C PHE A 39 18.21 -44.28 21.58
N PRO A 40 16.89 -44.06 21.40
CA PRO A 40 15.91 -45.12 21.10
C PRO A 40 16.29 -45.98 19.90
N GLU A 41 16.79 -45.38 18.82
CA GLU A 41 17.22 -46.10 17.62
C GLU A 41 18.29 -47.16 17.92
N LYS A 42 19.22 -46.88 18.83
CA LYS A 42 20.28 -47.82 19.22
C LYS A 42 19.80 -48.95 20.14
N VAL A 43 18.70 -48.71 20.87
CA VAL A 43 18.12 -49.68 21.81
C VAL A 43 17.10 -50.58 21.11
N LEU A 44 16.39 -50.07 20.09
CA LEU A 44 15.23 -50.72 19.48
C LEU A 44 15.31 -50.90 17.94
N GLY A 45 16.39 -50.43 17.30
CA GLY A 45 16.67 -50.62 15.86
C GLY A 45 15.97 -49.64 14.92
N LYS A 46 14.85 -49.02 15.33
CA LYS A 46 14.15 -47.90 14.67
C LYS A 46 13.46 -47.04 15.73
N GLY A 47 13.58 -45.70 15.64
CA GLY A 47 12.91 -44.80 16.59
C GLY A 47 13.42 -43.37 16.50
N ALA A 48 12.88 -42.49 17.33
CA ALA A 48 13.31 -41.11 17.44
C ALA A 48 14.79 -40.98 17.87
N ASP A 49 15.40 -39.84 17.54
CA ASP A 49 16.82 -39.57 17.84
C ASP A 49 17.17 -39.59 19.33
N TYR A 50 16.30 -39.02 20.18
CA TYR A 50 16.58 -38.85 21.61
C TYR A 50 15.38 -39.19 22.49
N PHE A 51 15.66 -39.73 23.67
CA PHE A 51 14.68 -39.89 24.73
C PHE A 51 15.25 -39.39 26.06
N VAL A 52 14.63 -38.37 26.64
CA VAL A 52 14.99 -37.85 27.96
C VAL A 52 14.19 -38.59 29.01
N ALA A 53 14.85 -39.52 29.71
CA ALA A 53 14.23 -40.50 30.59
C ALA A 53 13.45 -39.85 31.74
N ASP A 54 14.02 -38.81 32.34
CA ASP A 54 13.46 -38.12 33.51
C ASP A 54 12.14 -37.41 33.19
N PHE A 55 11.93 -37.01 31.93
CA PHE A 55 10.72 -36.35 31.47
C PHE A 55 9.75 -37.29 30.76
N GLY A 56 10.20 -38.48 30.36
CA GLY A 56 9.49 -39.29 29.39
C GLY A 56 9.34 -38.56 28.04
N LEU A 57 10.29 -37.70 27.68
CA LEU A 57 10.23 -36.87 26.47
C LEU A 57 10.95 -37.54 25.32
N LEU A 58 10.26 -37.75 24.20
CA LEU A 58 10.81 -38.31 22.97
C LEU A 58 11.00 -37.19 21.95
N ILE A 59 12.19 -37.11 21.33
CA ILE A 59 12.55 -36.02 20.42
C ILE A 59 13.08 -36.60 19.10
N GLU A 60 12.46 -36.20 18.00
CA GLU A 60 12.99 -36.37 16.64
C GLU A 60 13.53 -35.02 16.15
N ALA A 61 14.80 -34.96 15.73
CA ALA A 61 15.44 -33.73 15.29
C ALA A 61 15.65 -33.74 13.78
N THR A 62 15.08 -32.76 13.10
CA THR A 62 15.20 -32.61 11.65
C THR A 62 15.84 -31.29 11.27
N GLN A 63 16.65 -31.28 10.22
CA GLN A 63 17.28 -30.05 9.71
C GLN A 63 16.44 -29.46 8.58
N LEU A 64 16.17 -28.15 8.67
CA LEU A 64 15.66 -27.35 7.56
C LEU A 64 16.85 -26.81 6.76
N ILE A 65 17.09 -27.38 5.58
CA ILE A 65 18.16 -26.99 4.66
C ILE A 65 17.52 -26.73 3.31
N ASP A 66 17.88 -25.65 2.63
CA ASP A 66 17.61 -25.52 1.19
C ASP A 66 18.74 -26.19 0.41
N ASN A 67 18.51 -27.44 0.00
CA ASN A 67 19.49 -28.22 -0.76
C ASN A 67 19.81 -27.60 -2.14
N LYS A 68 18.92 -26.79 -2.72
CA LYS A 68 19.15 -26.14 -4.01
C LYS A 68 20.05 -24.90 -3.83
N ASP A 69 19.72 -24.02 -2.90
CA ASP A 69 20.52 -22.81 -2.63
C ASP A 69 21.90 -23.14 -2.06
N LEU A 70 21.99 -24.15 -1.19
CA LEU A 70 23.27 -24.58 -0.61
C LEU A 70 24.17 -25.23 -1.67
N ALA A 71 23.59 -25.96 -2.62
CA ALA A 71 24.34 -26.52 -3.76
C ALA A 71 24.75 -25.44 -4.79
N GLN A 72 24.00 -24.35 -4.94
CA GLN A 72 24.37 -23.20 -5.78
C GLN A 72 25.47 -22.36 -5.11
N SER A 73 25.30 -22.01 -3.84
CA SER A 73 26.29 -21.27 -3.04
C SER A 73 27.62 -22.02 -2.93
N ALA A 74 27.60 -23.33 -2.73
CA ALA A 74 28.82 -24.15 -2.70
C ALA A 74 29.55 -24.17 -4.06
N ARG A 75 28.80 -24.24 -5.17
CA ARG A 75 29.38 -24.19 -6.53
C ARG A 75 30.02 -22.85 -6.84
N TRP A 76 29.35 -21.77 -6.45
CA TRP A 76 29.87 -20.41 -6.56
C TRP A 76 31.17 -20.26 -5.76
N ALA A 77 31.14 -20.63 -4.47
CA ALA A 77 32.28 -20.51 -3.58
C ALA A 77 33.50 -21.31 -4.08
N ILE A 78 33.32 -22.56 -4.51
CA ILE A 78 34.41 -23.37 -5.07
C ILE A 78 35.01 -22.70 -6.32
N THR A 79 34.16 -22.24 -7.24
CA THR A 79 34.60 -21.65 -8.50
C THR A 79 35.35 -20.33 -8.26
N VAL A 80 34.77 -19.44 -7.44
CA VAL A 80 35.34 -18.13 -7.10
C VAL A 80 36.62 -18.24 -6.30
N ASN A 81 36.70 -19.15 -5.32
CA ASN A 81 37.92 -19.35 -4.54
C ASN A 81 39.06 -19.89 -5.43
N THR A 82 38.73 -20.78 -6.37
CA THR A 82 39.71 -21.32 -7.32
C THR A 82 40.21 -20.24 -8.28
N LEU A 83 39.29 -19.43 -8.84
CA LEU A 83 39.65 -18.28 -9.69
C LEU A 83 40.51 -17.28 -8.91
N SER A 84 40.09 -16.89 -7.72
CA SER A 84 40.80 -15.91 -6.88
C SER A 84 42.22 -16.38 -6.54
N LYS A 85 42.38 -17.67 -6.23
CA LYS A 85 43.68 -18.26 -5.93
C LYS A 85 44.61 -18.20 -7.15
N LEU A 86 44.11 -18.59 -8.33
CA LEU A 86 44.91 -18.63 -9.56
C LEU A 86 45.21 -17.22 -10.10
N ILE A 87 44.27 -16.28 -9.98
CA ILE A 87 44.50 -14.86 -10.32
C ILE A 87 45.65 -14.29 -9.49
N LYS A 88 45.71 -14.57 -8.18
CA LYS A 88 46.81 -14.13 -7.31
C LYS A 88 48.16 -14.76 -7.66
N GLN A 89 48.15 -15.89 -8.37
CA GLN A 89 49.35 -16.59 -8.83
C GLN A 89 49.75 -16.18 -10.26
N ASP A 90 48.91 -15.39 -10.96
CA ASP A 90 49.21 -14.89 -12.29
C ASP A 90 50.36 -13.89 -12.24
N LYS A 91 51.34 -14.02 -13.16
CA LYS A 91 52.53 -13.15 -13.21
C LYS A 91 52.19 -11.69 -13.44
N ARG A 92 51.03 -11.38 -14.04
CA ARG A 92 50.57 -10.01 -14.30
C ARG A 92 49.81 -9.40 -13.13
N PHE A 93 49.52 -10.17 -12.07
CA PHE A 93 48.75 -9.69 -10.93
C PHE A 93 49.39 -8.47 -10.25
N SER A 94 50.72 -8.44 -10.17
CA SER A 94 51.48 -7.30 -9.61
C SER A 94 51.31 -5.99 -10.39
N SER A 95 50.81 -6.07 -11.63
CA SER A 95 50.58 -4.90 -12.50
C SER A 95 49.18 -4.30 -12.33
N ILE A 96 48.28 -4.95 -11.58
CA ILE A 96 46.92 -4.47 -11.33
C ILE A 96 46.97 -3.32 -10.31
N LYS A 97 46.47 -2.14 -10.73
CA LYS A 97 46.33 -0.96 -9.87
C LYS A 97 44.87 -0.75 -9.48
N GLY A 98 44.62 -0.54 -8.19
CA GLY A 98 43.25 -0.47 -7.64
C GLY A 98 42.65 -1.84 -7.33
N LEU A 99 41.61 -1.84 -6.49
CA LEU A 99 40.85 -3.01 -6.11
C LEU A 99 39.62 -3.10 -7.01
N HIS A 100 39.49 -4.21 -7.72
CA HIS A 100 38.43 -4.44 -8.69
C HIS A 100 37.46 -5.51 -8.17
N SER A 101 36.17 -5.20 -8.17
CA SER A 101 35.07 -6.11 -7.88
C SER A 101 34.57 -6.73 -9.19
N ILE A 102 34.46 -8.05 -9.22
CA ILE A 102 33.83 -8.79 -10.31
C ILE A 102 32.50 -9.32 -9.81
N SER A 103 31.43 -8.72 -10.31
CA SER A 103 30.06 -9.07 -9.96
C SER A 103 29.58 -10.26 -10.78
N THR A 104 29.02 -11.27 -10.10
CA THR A 104 28.64 -12.57 -10.67
C THR A 104 27.18 -12.92 -10.31
N PRO A 105 26.38 -13.50 -11.21
CA PRO A 105 25.00 -13.88 -10.88
C PRO A 105 24.93 -15.09 -9.92
N GLU A 106 23.78 -15.31 -9.30
CA GLU A 106 23.52 -16.37 -8.28
C GLU A 106 23.79 -17.81 -8.78
N GLY A 107 23.85 -18.03 -10.10
CA GLY A 107 24.19 -19.32 -10.73
C GLY A 107 25.62 -19.44 -11.27
N PHE A 108 26.50 -18.46 -11.04
CA PHE A 108 27.83 -18.41 -11.64
C PHE A 108 28.75 -19.51 -11.09
N GLY A 109 29.22 -20.38 -11.98
CA GLY A 109 30.17 -21.44 -11.63
C GLY A 109 30.17 -22.59 -12.62
N LEU A 110 31.16 -23.47 -12.52
CA LEU A 110 31.18 -24.71 -13.30
C LEU A 110 30.18 -25.73 -12.72
N LYS A 111 29.60 -26.58 -13.57
CA LYS A 111 28.74 -27.69 -13.10
C LYS A 111 29.57 -28.65 -12.23
N THR A 112 28.95 -29.29 -11.25
CA THR A 112 29.64 -30.21 -10.31
C THR A 112 30.40 -31.34 -11.01
N SER A 113 29.91 -31.83 -12.16
CA SER A 113 30.61 -32.82 -12.98
C SER A 113 31.88 -32.26 -13.66
N GLN A 114 31.91 -30.97 -13.97
CA GLN A 114 33.05 -30.29 -14.59
C GLN A 114 34.13 -29.95 -13.55
N LEU A 115 33.72 -29.65 -12.31
CA LEU A 115 34.63 -29.40 -11.19
C LEU A 115 35.43 -30.66 -10.78
N LYS A 116 34.94 -31.86 -11.09
CA LYS A 116 35.61 -33.14 -10.80
C LYS A 116 36.60 -33.58 -11.89
N SER A 117 36.60 -32.93 -13.05
CA SER A 117 37.51 -33.25 -14.15
C SER A 117 38.70 -32.29 -14.12
N GLU A 118 39.85 -32.80 -13.73
CA GLU A 118 41.10 -32.03 -13.62
C GLU A 118 41.49 -31.37 -14.95
N GLN A 119 41.23 -32.04 -16.07
CA GLN A 119 41.48 -31.51 -17.41
C GLN A 119 40.59 -30.31 -17.74
N VAL A 120 39.29 -30.37 -17.41
CA VAL A 120 38.33 -29.27 -17.62
C VAL A 120 38.61 -28.10 -16.68
N LEU A 121 38.98 -28.40 -15.44
CA LEU A 121 39.40 -27.41 -14.44
C LEU A 121 40.61 -26.63 -14.96
N ASN A 122 41.65 -27.32 -15.42
CA ASN A 122 42.91 -26.70 -15.85
C ASN A 122 42.79 -25.88 -17.14
N THR A 123 41.91 -26.24 -18.08
CA THR A 123 41.74 -25.47 -19.33
C THR A 123 40.73 -24.33 -19.20
N LYS A 124 39.55 -24.59 -18.61
CA LYS A 124 38.49 -23.57 -18.55
C LYS A 124 38.77 -22.50 -17.49
N ILE A 125 39.30 -22.90 -16.33
CA ILE A 125 39.60 -21.94 -15.26
C ILE A 125 40.82 -21.09 -15.64
N SER A 126 41.89 -21.67 -16.19
CA SER A 126 43.06 -20.89 -16.63
C SER A 126 42.68 -19.87 -17.71
N LYS A 127 41.86 -20.27 -18.70
CA LYS A 127 41.34 -19.33 -19.70
C LYS A 127 40.48 -18.21 -19.09
N ALA A 128 39.70 -18.54 -18.05
CA ALA A 128 38.91 -17.54 -17.32
C ALA A 128 39.79 -16.56 -16.53
N VAL A 129 40.86 -17.05 -15.89
CA VAL A 129 41.87 -16.22 -15.22
C VAL A 129 42.53 -15.26 -16.21
N ASP A 130 42.95 -15.77 -17.37
CA ASP A 130 43.56 -14.95 -18.43
C ASP A 130 42.64 -13.82 -18.89
N LEU A 131 41.37 -14.14 -19.17
CA LEU A 131 40.38 -13.15 -19.60
C LEU A 131 40.12 -12.10 -18.52
N ILE A 132 39.94 -12.52 -17.27
CA ILE A 132 39.69 -11.61 -16.14
C ILE A 132 40.87 -10.66 -15.95
N VAL A 133 42.09 -11.19 -15.87
CA VAL A 133 43.30 -10.38 -15.64
C VAL A 133 43.53 -9.41 -16.80
N GLN A 134 43.35 -9.87 -18.05
CA GLN A 134 43.49 -9.02 -19.22
C GLN A 134 42.44 -7.90 -19.26
N SER A 135 41.17 -8.20 -18.97
CA SER A 135 40.09 -7.21 -18.94
C SER A 135 40.32 -6.15 -17.86
N VAL A 136 40.78 -6.56 -16.67
CA VAL A 136 41.12 -5.61 -15.58
C VAL A 136 42.31 -4.72 -15.96
N LEU A 137 43.37 -5.28 -16.53
CA LEU A 137 44.55 -4.50 -16.97
C LEU A 137 44.25 -3.56 -18.14
N SER A 138 43.24 -3.88 -18.94
CA SER A 138 42.78 -3.05 -20.07
C SER A 138 41.63 -2.11 -19.70
N GLU A 139 41.32 -1.97 -18.41
CA GLU A 139 40.24 -1.14 -17.85
C GLU A 139 38.86 -1.37 -18.49
N GLN A 140 38.56 -2.62 -18.85
CA GLN A 140 37.24 -2.98 -19.34
C GLN A 140 36.23 -3.04 -18.19
N SER A 141 35.01 -2.52 -18.42
CA SER A 141 33.91 -2.57 -17.45
C SER A 141 33.23 -3.94 -17.36
N GLU A 142 33.55 -4.87 -18.26
CA GLU A 142 32.89 -6.17 -18.38
C GLU A 142 33.82 -7.26 -18.91
N VAL A 143 33.57 -8.52 -18.52
CA VAL A 143 34.28 -9.70 -19.02
C VAL A 143 33.34 -10.88 -19.19
N VAL A 144 33.53 -11.71 -20.22
CA VAL A 144 32.71 -12.92 -20.43
C VAL A 144 33.45 -14.16 -19.94
N VAL A 145 32.93 -14.80 -18.90
CA VAL A 145 33.51 -15.99 -18.28
C VAL A 145 32.45 -17.08 -18.20
N PHE A 146 32.79 -18.29 -18.66
CA PHE A 146 31.86 -19.43 -18.76
C PHE A 146 30.56 -19.14 -19.54
N GLY A 147 30.59 -18.19 -20.48
CA GLY A 147 29.42 -17.75 -21.24
C GLY A 147 28.52 -16.77 -20.49
N THR A 148 28.93 -16.29 -19.32
CA THR A 148 28.24 -15.28 -18.53
C THR A 148 28.98 -13.95 -18.59
N LYS A 149 28.27 -12.86 -18.86
CA LYS A 149 28.80 -11.49 -18.83
C LYS A 149 28.89 -11.03 -17.37
N LEU A 150 30.10 -10.71 -16.92
CA LEU A 150 30.40 -10.26 -15.56
C LEU A 150 30.75 -8.78 -15.60
N LYS A 151 30.28 -8.02 -14.62
CA LYS A 151 30.62 -6.60 -14.48
C LYS A 151 31.88 -6.44 -13.64
N ILE A 152 32.80 -5.60 -14.10
CA ILE A 152 34.02 -5.22 -13.41
C ILE A 152 33.86 -3.78 -12.93
N GLU A 153 34.06 -3.55 -11.64
CA GLU A 153 34.04 -2.20 -11.05
C GLU A 153 35.30 -1.99 -10.23
N LYS A 154 36.03 -0.90 -10.50
CA LYS A 154 37.11 -0.44 -9.64
C LYS A 154 36.48 0.22 -8.42
N VAL A 155 36.63 -0.39 -7.24
CA VAL A 155 35.95 0.04 -6.00
C VAL A 155 36.87 0.83 -5.06
N ASP A 156 38.19 0.72 -5.24
CA ASP A 156 39.18 1.42 -4.43
C ASP A 156 40.45 1.65 -5.26
N GLU A 157 41.08 2.80 -5.08
CA GLU A 157 42.32 3.17 -5.77
C GLU A 157 43.58 2.89 -4.94
N THR A 158 43.42 2.70 -3.63
CA THR A 158 44.54 2.58 -2.66
C THR A 158 45.00 1.13 -2.48
N ASN A 159 44.09 0.18 -2.56
CA ASN A 159 44.37 -1.25 -2.51
C ASN A 159 44.53 -1.83 -3.92
N ASN A 160 45.31 -2.89 -4.09
CA ASN A 160 45.48 -3.57 -5.38
C ASN A 160 44.91 -4.99 -5.32
N GLY A 161 44.07 -5.36 -6.28
CA GLY A 161 43.65 -6.75 -6.45
C GLY A 161 42.30 -6.93 -7.14
N ILE A 162 41.84 -8.17 -7.15
CA ILE A 162 40.55 -8.57 -7.70
C ILE A 162 39.81 -9.40 -6.64
N TYR A 163 38.54 -9.08 -6.41
CA TYR A 163 37.64 -9.91 -5.61
C TYR A 163 36.31 -10.09 -6.34
N PHE A 164 35.53 -11.08 -5.92
CA PHE A 164 34.24 -11.42 -6.53
C PHE A 164 33.09 -11.09 -5.59
N SER A 165 31.99 -10.63 -6.16
CA SER A 165 30.73 -10.33 -5.47
C SER A 165 29.54 -10.95 -6.21
N THR A 166 28.41 -11.12 -5.54
CA THR A 166 27.17 -11.63 -6.15
C THR A 166 26.24 -10.49 -6.56
N MET A 167 25.70 -10.53 -7.79
CA MET A 167 24.66 -9.61 -8.26
C MET A 167 23.30 -10.00 -7.67
N GLY A 168 22.69 -9.08 -6.92
CA GLY A 168 21.35 -9.25 -6.35
C GLY A 168 21.35 -9.58 -4.85
N ARG A 169 20.50 -8.90 -4.09
CA ARG A 169 20.08 -9.38 -2.76
C ARG A 169 18.95 -10.38 -3.01
N ALA A 170 19.24 -11.68 -2.99
CA ALA A 170 18.22 -12.73 -3.09
C ALA A 170 17.14 -12.52 -2.02
N ARG A 171 15.89 -12.24 -2.43
CA ARG A 171 14.71 -12.49 -1.61
C ARG A 171 13.96 -13.61 -2.31
N SER A 172 13.73 -14.73 -1.63
CA SER A 172 12.82 -15.74 -2.16
C SER A 172 11.41 -15.16 -2.23
N ILE A 173 10.75 -15.30 -3.37
CA ILE A 173 9.40 -14.77 -3.64
C ILE A 173 8.32 -15.55 -2.84
N ASN A 174 8.63 -16.75 -2.33
CA ASN A 174 7.71 -17.58 -1.53
C ASN A 174 8.44 -18.39 -0.45
N VAL A 175 8.91 -17.71 0.60
CA VAL A 175 9.64 -18.32 1.72
C VAL A 175 8.79 -19.39 2.44
N ALA A 176 7.51 -19.11 2.72
CA ALA A 176 6.58 -20.05 3.36
C ALA A 176 6.39 -21.35 2.55
N GLY A 177 6.24 -21.25 1.23
CA GLY A 177 6.13 -22.42 0.35
C GLY A 177 7.39 -23.28 0.34
N ILE A 178 8.57 -22.65 0.32
CA ILE A 178 9.85 -23.37 0.41
C ILE A 178 9.98 -24.07 1.77
N PHE A 179 9.57 -23.41 2.85
CA PHE A 179 9.55 -24.00 4.18
C PHE A 179 8.67 -25.27 4.21
N HIS A 180 7.44 -25.18 3.69
CA HIS A 180 6.53 -26.32 3.61
C HIS A 180 7.09 -27.48 2.78
N GLU A 181 7.56 -27.21 1.55
CA GLU A 181 8.09 -28.23 0.65
C GLU A 181 9.27 -29.00 1.26
N ASN A 182 10.12 -28.32 2.03
CA ASN A 182 11.25 -28.94 2.71
C ASN A 182 10.88 -29.75 3.94
N LEU A 183 9.66 -29.63 4.46
CA LEU A 183 9.20 -30.29 5.69
C LEU A 183 8.07 -31.31 5.48
N LYS A 184 7.25 -31.20 4.42
CA LYS A 184 6.05 -32.03 4.25
C LYS A 184 6.32 -33.55 4.38
N ASN A 185 7.37 -34.04 3.72
CA ASN A 185 7.76 -35.46 3.78
C ASN A 185 8.43 -35.84 5.11
N LYS A 186 8.90 -34.86 5.87
CA LYS A 186 9.58 -35.06 7.16
C LYS A 186 8.57 -35.19 8.30
N PHE A 187 7.38 -34.60 8.20
CA PHE A 187 6.33 -34.78 9.20
C PHE A 187 5.87 -36.24 9.29
N GLU A 188 5.62 -36.89 8.15
CA GLU A 188 5.21 -38.30 8.14
C GLU A 188 6.31 -39.24 8.69
N LYS A 189 7.57 -38.95 8.35
CA LYS A 189 8.72 -39.67 8.89
C LYS A 189 8.80 -39.50 10.42
N ALA A 190 8.69 -38.26 10.90
CA ALA A 190 8.74 -37.93 12.32
C ALA A 190 7.59 -38.58 13.10
N ASP A 191 6.37 -38.56 12.58
CA ASP A 191 5.20 -39.22 13.20
C ASP A 191 5.44 -40.72 13.39
N THR A 192 6.10 -41.36 12.43
CA THR A 192 6.48 -42.78 12.54
C THR A 192 7.56 -43.00 13.60
N GLN A 193 8.61 -42.16 13.60
CA GLN A 193 9.73 -42.28 14.54
C GLN A 193 9.33 -41.99 15.99
N LEU A 194 8.35 -41.10 16.20
CA LEU A 194 7.82 -40.72 17.51
C LEU A 194 6.74 -41.68 18.04
N SER A 195 6.37 -42.73 17.31
CA SER A 195 5.29 -43.67 17.67
C SER A 195 5.55 -44.55 18.90
N LEU A 196 6.75 -44.51 19.47
CA LEU A 196 7.11 -45.31 20.63
C LEU A 196 6.27 -44.94 21.85
N LYS A 197 5.68 -45.95 22.50
CA LYS A 197 4.91 -45.79 23.74
C LYS A 197 5.80 -45.87 24.99
N LYS A 198 6.90 -46.62 24.92
CA LYS A 198 7.88 -46.81 25.99
C LYS A 198 9.29 -46.90 25.40
N VAL A 199 10.28 -46.38 26.12
CA VAL A 199 11.70 -46.54 25.81
C VAL A 199 12.39 -47.06 27.07
N ASN A 200 13.10 -48.18 26.96
CA ASN A 200 13.75 -48.85 28.11
C ASN A 200 12.82 -48.99 29.34
N LYS A 201 11.60 -49.50 29.11
CA LYS A 201 10.51 -49.65 30.11
C LYS A 201 9.93 -48.34 30.70
N ILE A 202 10.48 -47.18 30.37
CA ILE A 202 9.96 -45.86 30.79
C ILE A 202 8.88 -45.40 29.82
N GLN A 203 7.77 -44.88 30.33
CA GLN A 203 6.66 -44.39 29.52
C GLN A 203 6.98 -43.06 28.83
N VAL A 204 6.65 -42.96 27.55
CA VAL A 204 6.71 -41.69 26.80
C VAL A 204 5.49 -40.86 27.19
N LYS A 205 5.73 -39.67 27.72
CA LYS A 205 4.71 -38.69 28.12
C LYS A 205 4.47 -37.64 27.04
N GLU A 206 5.50 -37.27 26.29
CA GLU A 206 5.47 -36.15 25.34
C GLU A 206 6.39 -36.43 24.14
N ARG A 207 5.98 -35.99 22.96
CA ARG A 207 6.66 -36.23 21.68
C ARG A 207 6.89 -34.94 20.93
N VAL A 208 8.16 -34.60 20.74
CA VAL A 208 8.59 -33.35 20.10
C VAL A 208 9.25 -33.61 18.76
N LEU A 209 8.83 -32.86 17.75
CA LEU A 209 9.60 -32.65 16.53
C LEU A 209 10.40 -31.34 16.65
N LEU A 210 11.73 -31.44 16.66
CA LEU A 210 12.63 -30.30 16.67
C LEU A 210 13.12 -29.99 15.26
N ILE A 211 12.74 -28.83 14.71
CA ILE A 211 13.21 -28.32 13.43
C ILE A 211 14.41 -27.39 13.68
N VAL A 212 15.59 -27.83 13.27
CA VAL A 212 16.84 -27.07 13.34
C VAL A 212 16.98 -26.23 12.08
N ASN A 213 16.92 -24.90 12.20
CA ASN A 213 17.09 -24.01 11.07
C ASN A 213 18.53 -23.99 10.57
N LYS A 214 18.74 -24.35 9.31
CA LYS A 214 19.98 -24.11 8.56
C LYS A 214 19.71 -23.27 7.29
N TYR A 215 18.48 -22.81 7.10
CA TYR A 215 18.07 -21.98 5.98
C TYR A 215 18.12 -20.49 6.36
N ARG A 216 19.01 -19.74 5.70
CA ARG A 216 19.35 -18.36 6.08
C ARG A 216 18.32 -17.31 5.69
N LEU A 217 17.42 -17.63 4.76
CA LEU A 217 16.43 -16.67 4.23
C LEU A 217 15.13 -16.63 5.04
N LEU A 218 14.97 -17.53 6.01
CA LEU A 218 13.77 -17.59 6.83
C LEU A 218 13.99 -16.76 8.11
N THR A 219 13.56 -15.50 8.04
CA THR A 219 13.81 -14.48 9.08
C THR A 219 12.54 -13.99 9.77
N PHE A 220 11.36 -14.27 9.23
CA PHE A 220 10.08 -13.76 9.75
C PHE A 220 9.19 -14.89 10.27
N ASP A 221 8.52 -14.63 11.41
CA ASP A 221 7.59 -15.59 12.02
C ASP A 221 6.41 -15.90 11.12
N TRP A 222 5.91 -14.90 10.42
CA TRP A 222 4.81 -15.07 9.47
C TRP A 222 5.06 -16.23 8.48
N ASP A 223 6.26 -16.31 7.91
CA ASP A 223 6.62 -17.36 6.95
C ASP A 223 6.65 -18.76 7.57
N LEU A 224 7.02 -18.86 8.86
CA LEU A 224 7.03 -20.12 9.60
C LEU A 224 5.62 -20.67 9.81
N PHE A 225 4.75 -19.84 10.39
CA PHE A 225 3.40 -20.26 10.73
C PHE A 225 2.55 -20.47 9.47
N LYS A 226 2.70 -19.60 8.45
CA LYS A 226 2.06 -19.79 7.13
C LYS A 226 2.57 -21.05 6.42
N GLY A 227 3.87 -21.33 6.49
CA GLY A 227 4.41 -22.56 5.89
C GLY A 227 3.93 -23.83 6.61
N LEU A 228 3.72 -23.78 7.93
CA LEU A 228 3.10 -24.87 8.68
C LEU A 228 1.61 -25.04 8.37
N SER A 229 0.87 -23.95 8.11
CA SER A 229 -0.56 -24.03 7.88
C SER A 229 -0.94 -24.82 6.63
N TYR A 230 -0.04 -24.92 5.64
CA TYR A 230 -0.22 -25.81 4.49
C TYR A 230 -0.29 -27.30 4.85
N SER A 231 0.21 -27.69 6.04
CA SER A 231 0.10 -29.06 6.57
C SER A 231 -0.90 -29.15 7.73
N TYR A 232 -1.75 -28.14 7.93
CA TYR A 232 -2.63 -28.03 9.08
C TYR A 232 -3.53 -29.26 9.25
N LYS A 233 -4.18 -29.69 8.16
CA LYS A 233 -5.10 -30.82 8.18
C LYS A 233 -4.40 -32.11 8.60
N GLU A 234 -3.22 -32.38 8.05
CA GLU A 234 -2.45 -33.56 8.40
C GLU A 234 -1.94 -33.50 9.84
N LEU A 235 -1.51 -32.33 10.31
CA LEU A 235 -1.06 -32.13 11.69
C LEU A 235 -2.19 -32.38 12.70
N VAL A 236 -3.40 -31.92 12.42
CA VAL A 236 -4.54 -32.07 13.34
C VAL A 236 -5.17 -33.46 13.24
N GLU A 237 -5.37 -33.99 12.03
CA GLU A 237 -6.19 -35.20 11.82
C GLU A 237 -5.36 -36.48 11.60
N LYS A 238 -4.21 -36.40 10.93
CA LYS A 238 -3.44 -37.56 10.47
C LYS A 238 -2.32 -37.95 11.45
N TYR A 239 -1.49 -37.00 11.86
CA TYR A 239 -0.29 -37.27 12.65
C TYR A 239 -0.63 -37.47 14.13
N LYS A 240 -0.49 -38.71 14.59
CA LYS A 240 -0.95 -39.12 15.93
C LYS A 240 0.10 -38.91 17.01
N ASN A 241 1.38 -38.91 16.64
CA ASN A 241 2.52 -39.02 17.54
C ASN A 241 3.38 -37.75 17.60
N ILE A 242 2.92 -36.63 17.02
CA ILE A 242 3.58 -35.33 17.17
C ILE A 242 2.75 -34.51 18.15
N ASP A 243 3.24 -34.34 19.37
CA ASP A 243 2.58 -33.54 20.40
C ASP A 243 2.96 -32.07 20.26
N GLU A 244 4.24 -31.78 19.96
CA GLU A 244 4.75 -30.41 19.76
C GLU A 244 5.74 -30.31 18.58
N ILE A 245 5.77 -29.14 17.93
CA ILE A 245 6.78 -28.79 16.94
C ILE A 245 7.52 -27.55 17.40
N TRP A 246 8.84 -27.67 17.53
CA TRP A 246 9.73 -26.60 17.93
C TRP A 246 10.64 -26.19 16.79
N PHE A 247 10.92 -24.90 16.67
CA PHE A 247 11.87 -24.34 15.73
C PHE A 247 13.06 -23.75 16.48
N GLN A 248 14.26 -24.14 16.06
CA GLN A 248 15.51 -23.70 16.67
C GLN A 248 16.35 -22.90 15.67
N THR A 249 16.79 -21.72 16.07
CA THR A 249 17.74 -20.87 15.33
C THR A 249 19.01 -20.66 16.13
N GLU A 250 20.14 -20.48 15.44
CA GLU A 250 21.43 -20.12 16.03
C GLU A 250 21.74 -18.68 15.62
N ASP A 251 22.02 -17.80 16.59
CA ASP A 251 22.43 -16.42 16.31
C ASP A 251 23.91 -16.32 15.90
N GLY A 252 24.35 -15.10 15.56
CA GLY A 252 25.73 -14.85 15.13
C GLY A 252 26.80 -15.14 16.19
N GLU A 253 26.40 -15.24 17.47
CA GLU A 253 27.27 -15.54 18.61
C GLU A 253 27.26 -17.04 18.97
N GLY A 254 26.47 -17.85 18.25
CA GLY A 254 26.36 -19.29 18.48
C GLY A 254 25.41 -19.68 19.61
N LYS A 255 24.57 -18.75 20.09
CA LYS A 255 23.50 -19.02 21.05
C LYS A 255 22.24 -19.49 20.32
N TYR A 256 21.55 -20.45 20.93
CA TYR A 256 20.33 -21.04 20.36
C TYR A 256 19.08 -20.37 20.92
N HIS A 257 18.13 -20.10 20.02
CA HIS A 257 16.79 -19.59 20.34
C HIS A 257 15.76 -20.63 19.92
N HIS A 258 14.74 -20.81 20.76
CA HIS A 258 13.74 -21.86 20.62
C HIS A 258 12.34 -21.25 20.54
N LYS A 259 11.54 -21.70 19.57
CA LYS A 259 10.18 -21.21 19.35
C LYS A 259 9.23 -22.38 19.20
N LEU A 260 8.21 -22.44 20.05
CA LEU A 260 7.12 -23.39 19.88
C LEU A 260 6.27 -22.93 18.70
N LEU A 261 6.13 -23.78 17.68
CA LEU A 261 5.35 -23.48 16.49
C LEU A 261 4.00 -24.21 16.49
N TYR A 262 3.87 -25.36 17.13
CA TYR A 262 2.63 -26.13 17.13
C TYR A 262 2.52 -26.94 18.41
N LYS A 263 1.30 -27.05 18.94
CA LYS A 263 0.97 -27.93 20.07
C LYS A 263 -0.37 -28.62 19.83
N LYS A 264 -0.36 -29.94 19.83
CA LYS A 264 -1.53 -30.76 19.51
C LYS A 264 -2.71 -30.50 20.44
N SER A 265 -2.44 -30.33 21.74
CA SER A 265 -3.49 -30.04 22.73
C SER A 265 -4.17 -28.70 22.49
N LEU A 266 -3.47 -27.69 21.99
CA LEU A 266 -4.06 -26.39 21.63
C LEU A 266 -5.04 -26.55 20.45
N PHE A 267 -4.65 -27.27 19.41
CA PHE A 267 -5.54 -27.47 18.26
C PHE A 267 -6.71 -28.40 18.58
N ALA A 268 -6.53 -29.38 19.46
CA ALA A 268 -7.66 -30.16 19.98
C ALA A 268 -8.64 -29.30 20.79
N GLN A 269 -8.15 -28.36 21.59
CA GLN A 269 -8.98 -27.36 22.29
C GLN A 269 -9.72 -26.46 21.29
N PHE A 270 -9.03 -25.97 20.25
CA PHE A 270 -9.63 -25.16 19.19
C PHE A 270 -10.71 -25.92 18.39
N GLU A 271 -10.45 -27.16 17.95
CA GLU A 271 -11.45 -27.94 17.20
C GLU A 271 -12.69 -28.28 18.03
N ASN A 272 -12.53 -28.47 19.34
CA ASN A 272 -13.62 -28.81 20.25
C ASN A 272 -14.27 -27.59 20.93
N MET A 273 -13.75 -26.38 20.70
CA MET A 273 -14.16 -25.14 21.37
C MET A 273 -14.14 -25.22 22.90
N ASP A 274 -13.13 -25.90 23.46
CA ASP A 274 -12.92 -26.01 24.91
C ASP A 274 -11.52 -25.51 25.26
N PHE A 275 -11.44 -24.33 25.89
CA PHE A 275 -10.17 -23.65 26.22
C PHE A 275 -9.87 -23.64 27.72
N SER A 276 -10.50 -24.50 28.51
CA SER A 276 -10.40 -24.47 29.98
C SER A 276 -8.99 -24.68 30.53
N ASN A 277 -8.07 -25.24 29.70
CA ASN A 277 -6.73 -25.64 30.10
C ASN A 277 -5.61 -24.88 29.36
N MET A 278 -5.91 -23.73 28.76
CA MET A 278 -4.91 -22.92 28.07
C MET A 278 -3.91 -22.29 29.04
N THR A 279 -2.62 -22.38 28.68
CA THR A 279 -1.51 -21.69 29.34
C THR A 279 -1.14 -20.41 28.59
N SER A 280 -0.35 -19.52 29.20
CA SER A 280 0.17 -18.31 28.53
C SER A 280 0.95 -18.62 27.24
N GLN A 281 1.65 -19.76 27.20
CA GLN A 281 2.34 -20.21 26.00
C GLN A 281 1.35 -20.61 24.88
N ASP A 282 0.23 -21.25 25.25
CA ASP A 282 -0.82 -21.63 24.29
C ASP A 282 -1.46 -20.40 23.65
N TYR A 283 -1.70 -19.34 24.42
CA TYR A 283 -2.16 -18.06 23.89
C TYR A 283 -1.15 -17.45 22.91
N GLY A 284 0.14 -17.50 23.24
CA GLY A 284 1.21 -17.02 22.35
C GLY A 284 1.28 -17.79 21.02
N VAL A 285 1.06 -19.12 21.05
CA VAL A 285 1.00 -19.93 19.82
C VAL A 285 -0.28 -19.63 19.04
N PHE A 286 -1.44 -19.57 19.71
CA PHE A 286 -2.70 -19.24 19.06
C PHE A 286 -2.66 -17.88 18.36
N ALA A 287 -2.08 -16.87 19.02
CA ALA A 287 -1.85 -15.54 18.45
C ALA A 287 -1.12 -15.60 17.11
N LYS A 288 -0.01 -16.35 17.02
CA LYS A 288 0.77 -16.48 15.76
C LYS A 288 0.08 -17.35 14.71
N TRP A 289 -0.86 -18.20 15.11
CA TRP A 289 -1.69 -19.00 14.22
C TRP A 289 -2.97 -18.32 13.75
N PHE A 290 -3.38 -17.21 14.36
CA PHE A 290 -4.66 -16.56 14.06
C PHE A 290 -4.85 -16.30 12.57
N SER A 291 -3.96 -15.51 11.97
CA SER A 291 -4.00 -15.17 10.55
C SER A 291 -3.75 -16.36 9.61
N PRO A 292 -2.77 -17.27 9.87
CA PRO A 292 -2.66 -18.50 9.10
C PRO A 292 -3.92 -19.37 9.09
N LEU A 293 -4.68 -19.41 10.20
CA LEU A 293 -5.97 -20.11 10.28
C LEU A 293 -7.08 -19.37 9.52
N GLU A 294 -7.06 -18.04 9.56
CA GLU A 294 -8.00 -17.18 8.82
C GLU A 294 -7.88 -17.43 7.31
N GLU A 295 -6.68 -17.62 6.79
CA GLU A 295 -6.41 -17.84 5.36
C GLU A 295 -6.81 -19.24 4.84
N LEU A 296 -7.13 -20.21 5.72
CA LEU A 296 -7.40 -21.60 5.30
C LEU A 296 -8.71 -21.75 4.52
N ASP A 297 -9.83 -21.47 5.19
CA ASP A 297 -11.17 -21.57 4.63
C ASP A 297 -12.21 -20.82 5.49
N ASP A 298 -13.42 -20.64 4.96
CA ASP A 298 -14.49 -19.91 5.65
C ASP A 298 -15.00 -20.62 6.93
N LYS A 299 -14.85 -21.95 7.01
CA LYS A 299 -15.19 -22.70 8.23
C LYS A 299 -14.22 -22.33 9.36
N LYS A 300 -12.92 -22.25 9.06
CA LYS A 300 -11.88 -21.87 10.03
C LYS A 300 -12.02 -20.41 10.46
N LYS A 301 -12.39 -19.51 9.55
CA LYS A 301 -12.77 -18.14 9.91
C LYS A 301 -13.92 -18.12 10.93
N GLN A 302 -14.99 -18.86 10.68
CA GLN A 302 -16.12 -18.95 11.62
C GLN A 302 -15.69 -19.53 12.98
N SER A 303 -14.83 -20.55 12.99
CA SER A 303 -14.27 -21.10 14.23
C SER A 303 -13.41 -20.09 15.00
N LEU A 304 -12.68 -19.20 14.30
CA LEU A 304 -11.88 -18.16 14.96
C LEU A 304 -12.73 -17.16 15.74
N ILE A 305 -13.89 -16.73 15.21
CA ILE A 305 -14.75 -15.80 15.94
C ILE A 305 -15.39 -16.45 17.17
N GLU A 306 -15.77 -17.73 17.07
CA GLU A 306 -16.29 -18.50 18.20
C GLU A 306 -15.22 -18.69 19.27
N ALA A 307 -13.99 -19.02 18.87
CA ALA A 307 -12.85 -19.09 19.77
C ALA A 307 -12.61 -17.76 20.48
N LEU A 308 -12.55 -16.64 19.75
CA LEU A 308 -12.38 -15.32 20.36
C LEU A 308 -13.48 -14.99 21.37
N LYS A 309 -14.75 -15.35 21.08
CA LYS A 309 -15.87 -15.15 22.02
C LYS A 309 -15.69 -15.89 23.34
N ILE A 310 -15.15 -17.10 23.30
CA ILE A 310 -14.88 -17.90 24.51
C ILE A 310 -13.66 -17.33 25.25
N LEU A 311 -12.57 -17.08 24.54
CA LEU A 311 -11.32 -16.60 25.15
C LEU A 311 -11.50 -15.22 25.82
N LEU A 312 -12.25 -14.33 25.18
CA LEU A 312 -12.45 -12.94 25.65
C LEU A 312 -13.66 -12.76 26.56
N GLN A 313 -14.39 -13.82 26.94
CA GLN A 313 -15.63 -13.71 27.71
C GLN A 313 -15.49 -12.91 29.02
N HIS A 314 -14.31 -12.97 29.64
CA HIS A 314 -14.01 -12.34 30.94
C HIS A 314 -12.71 -11.54 30.95
N HIS A 315 -12.11 -11.29 29.79
CA HIS A 315 -10.79 -10.66 29.68
C HIS A 315 -10.77 -9.64 28.54
N SER A 316 -10.01 -8.57 28.72
CA SER A 316 -9.75 -7.63 27.66
C SER A 316 -8.76 -8.23 26.64
N PRO A 317 -8.85 -7.90 25.34
CA PRO A 317 -7.95 -8.47 24.33
C PRO A 317 -6.46 -8.29 24.62
N HIS A 318 -6.05 -7.16 25.18
CA HIS A 318 -4.64 -6.86 25.49
C HIS A 318 -4.10 -7.63 26.71
N GLU A 319 -4.96 -8.16 27.57
CA GLU A 319 -4.56 -9.01 28.71
C GLU A 319 -4.16 -10.41 28.23
N ILE A 320 -4.88 -10.93 27.23
CA ILE A 320 -4.61 -12.24 26.63
C ILE A 320 -3.55 -12.15 25.53
N PHE A 321 -3.64 -11.12 24.68
CA PHE A 321 -2.80 -10.92 23.52
C PHE A 321 -1.99 -9.62 23.68
N PRO A 322 -0.86 -9.65 24.42
CA PRO A 322 -0.10 -8.44 24.74
C PRO A 322 0.51 -7.76 23.51
N ASP A 323 0.81 -8.52 22.45
CA ASP A 323 1.37 -8.03 21.18
C ASP A 323 0.32 -7.26 20.35
N PRO A 324 0.46 -5.94 20.16
CA PRO A 324 -0.48 -5.14 19.37
C PRO A 324 -0.64 -5.64 17.93
N GLN A 325 0.42 -6.19 17.33
CA GLN A 325 0.36 -6.69 15.95
C GLN A 325 -0.62 -7.86 15.82
N THR A 326 -0.68 -8.73 16.82
CA THR A 326 -1.65 -9.83 16.89
C THR A 326 -3.07 -9.26 16.97
N ARG A 327 -3.29 -8.25 17.81
CA ARG A 327 -4.60 -7.61 17.99
C ARG A 327 -5.05 -6.85 16.74
N ILE A 328 -4.12 -6.24 16.01
CA ILE A 328 -4.37 -5.63 14.70
C ILE A 328 -4.92 -6.66 13.71
N GLU A 329 -4.32 -7.85 13.63
CA GLU A 329 -4.79 -8.93 12.76
C GLU A 329 -6.22 -9.36 13.14
N MET A 330 -6.51 -9.50 14.45
CA MET A 330 -7.86 -9.79 14.94
C MET A 330 -8.89 -8.71 14.59
N VAL A 331 -8.54 -7.43 14.68
CA VAL A 331 -9.45 -6.34 14.31
C VAL A 331 -9.63 -6.23 12.80
N ARG A 332 -8.59 -6.51 12.00
CA ARG A 332 -8.70 -6.59 10.53
C ARG A 332 -9.68 -7.66 10.09
N TYR A 333 -9.71 -8.80 10.78
CA TYR A 333 -10.70 -9.84 10.56
C TYR A 333 -12.15 -9.33 10.75
N GLY A 334 -12.37 -8.34 11.62
CA GLY A 334 -13.65 -7.63 11.76
C GLY A 334 -14.18 -7.00 10.47
N ARG A 335 -13.30 -6.52 9.57
CA ARG A 335 -13.71 -5.99 8.26
C ARG A 335 -14.27 -7.09 7.37
N TRP A 336 -13.58 -8.24 7.32
CA TRP A 336 -14.05 -9.40 6.56
C TRP A 336 -15.42 -9.87 7.07
N LEU A 337 -15.63 -9.91 8.39
CA LEU A 337 -16.94 -10.23 8.97
C LEU A 337 -18.04 -9.26 8.48
N ALA A 338 -17.77 -7.96 8.50
CA ALA A 338 -18.74 -6.95 8.08
C ALA A 338 -19.07 -7.03 6.57
N GLU A 339 -18.06 -7.26 5.72
CA GLU A 339 -18.20 -7.44 4.27
C GLU A 339 -19.00 -8.71 3.93
N ASN A 340 -18.84 -9.78 4.69
CA ASN A 340 -19.50 -11.08 4.47
C ASN A 340 -20.85 -11.21 5.21
N ASN A 341 -21.51 -10.10 5.52
CA ASN A 341 -22.80 -10.03 6.21
C ASN A 341 -22.82 -10.63 7.64
N LYS A 342 -21.68 -10.90 8.26
CA LYS A 342 -21.52 -11.31 9.67
C LYS A 342 -21.40 -10.09 10.59
N ARG A 343 -22.34 -9.15 10.46
CA ARG A 343 -22.23 -7.83 11.10
C ARG A 343 -22.46 -7.85 12.60
N SER A 344 -23.27 -8.78 13.12
CA SER A 344 -23.43 -8.96 14.57
C SER A 344 -22.11 -9.41 15.22
N GLU A 345 -21.37 -10.30 14.56
CA GLU A 345 -20.05 -10.73 14.97
C GLU A 345 -19.02 -9.61 14.86
N ALA A 346 -19.04 -8.83 13.77
CA ALA A 346 -18.18 -7.67 13.62
C ALA A 346 -18.46 -6.62 14.71
N ASN A 347 -19.73 -6.37 15.04
CA ASN A 347 -20.14 -5.47 16.12
C ASN A 347 -19.64 -5.95 17.48
N TRP A 348 -19.82 -7.24 17.79
CA TRP A 348 -19.29 -7.84 19.01
C TRP A 348 -17.77 -7.66 19.11
N LEU A 349 -17.05 -7.91 18.01
CA LEU A 349 -15.59 -7.71 17.96
C LEU A 349 -15.25 -6.24 18.24
N VAL A 350 -16.01 -5.30 17.67
CA VAL A 350 -15.77 -3.88 17.94
C VAL A 350 -15.89 -3.55 19.42
N GLU A 351 -16.93 -4.07 20.09
CA GLU A 351 -17.15 -3.85 21.53
C GLU A 351 -15.98 -4.36 22.37
N GLN A 352 -15.38 -5.50 22.01
CA GLN A 352 -14.25 -6.05 22.78
C GLN A 352 -12.97 -5.24 22.65
N PHE A 353 -12.74 -4.60 21.49
CA PHE A 353 -11.49 -3.89 21.18
C PHE A 353 -11.61 -2.36 21.34
N LEU A 354 -12.77 -1.83 21.71
CA LEU A 354 -13.00 -0.38 21.80
C LEU A 354 -12.07 0.30 22.80
N ASP A 355 -11.81 -0.37 23.93
CA ASP A 355 -10.96 0.13 25.01
C ASP A 355 -9.49 -0.33 24.90
N ASP A 356 -9.07 -0.86 23.73
CA ASP A 356 -7.69 -1.31 23.54
C ASP A 356 -6.68 -0.18 23.79
N PRO A 357 -5.56 -0.43 24.49
CA PRO A 357 -4.58 0.61 24.78
C PRO A 357 -3.76 1.06 23.56
N ASP A 358 -3.90 0.45 22.38
CA ASP A 358 -3.13 0.77 21.18
C ASP A 358 -3.90 1.63 20.14
N PRO A 359 -3.39 2.81 19.75
CA PRO A 359 -2.19 3.47 20.26
C PRO A 359 -2.45 4.09 21.64
N LEU A 360 -1.38 4.46 22.34
CA LEU A 360 -1.50 5.08 23.67
C LEU A 360 -2.25 6.42 23.57
N ASP A 361 -3.19 6.63 24.48
CA ASP A 361 -3.99 7.85 24.56
C ASP A 361 -4.09 8.31 26.03
N PRO A 362 -3.45 9.43 26.41
CA PRO A 362 -2.84 10.45 25.57
C PRO A 362 -1.54 9.99 24.86
N PRO A 363 -1.20 10.62 23.72
CA PRO A 363 0.06 10.36 23.02
C PRO A 363 1.26 10.60 23.95
N THR A 364 2.31 9.79 23.79
CA THR A 364 3.53 9.85 24.60
C THR A 364 4.76 10.21 23.76
N GLN A 365 5.91 10.43 24.41
CA GLN A 365 7.19 10.62 23.72
C GLN A 365 7.87 9.29 23.35
N ASP A 366 7.23 8.14 23.57
CA ASP A 366 7.83 6.85 23.25
C ASP A 366 7.96 6.68 21.73
N LYS A 367 9.21 6.57 21.28
CA LYS A 367 9.58 6.33 19.87
C LYS A 367 9.23 4.93 19.37
N LYS A 368 8.77 4.03 20.24
CA LYS A 368 8.33 2.67 19.86
C LYS A 368 6.84 2.58 19.55
N ASP A 369 6.08 3.64 19.83
CA ASP A 369 4.66 3.70 19.52
C ASP A 369 4.45 4.43 18.19
N TYR A 370 4.17 3.65 17.14
CA TYR A 370 3.93 4.17 15.79
C TYR A 370 2.75 5.16 15.75
N GLY A 371 1.77 5.03 16.66
CA GLY A 371 0.69 6.00 16.81
C GLY A 371 1.23 7.40 17.10
N ASN A 372 2.24 7.52 17.96
CA ASN A 372 2.84 8.82 18.31
C ASN A 372 3.58 9.45 17.13
N GLU A 373 4.23 8.65 16.28
CA GLU A 373 4.86 9.15 15.05
C GLU A 373 3.81 9.78 14.12
N LEU A 374 2.67 9.11 13.94
CA LEU A 374 1.54 9.63 13.16
C LEU A 374 0.88 10.84 13.80
N HIS A 375 0.77 10.87 15.14
CA HIS A 375 0.28 12.04 15.88
C HIS A 375 1.12 13.29 15.58
N GLU A 376 2.43 13.18 15.79
CA GLU A 376 3.34 14.31 15.58
C GLU A 376 3.42 14.70 14.11
N SER A 377 3.28 13.74 13.19
CA SER A 377 3.24 14.04 11.77
C SER A 377 2.02 14.89 11.36
N ILE A 378 0.81 14.55 11.85
CA ILE A 378 -0.40 15.36 11.63
C ILE A 378 -0.26 16.73 12.27
N LYS A 379 0.27 16.78 13.49
CA LYS A 379 0.50 18.02 14.24
C LYS A 379 1.45 18.97 13.52
N ASN A 380 2.47 18.44 12.86
CA ASN A 380 3.50 19.19 12.14
C ASN A 380 3.22 19.35 10.63
N ALA A 381 2.06 18.85 10.14
CA ALA A 381 1.70 18.83 8.72
C ALA A 381 2.77 18.18 7.81
N SER A 382 3.53 17.22 8.33
CA SER A 382 4.58 16.51 7.59
C SER A 382 4.00 15.24 6.97
N LYS A 383 3.34 15.35 5.80
CA LYS A 383 2.65 14.26 5.07
C LYS A 383 3.29 12.87 5.30
N PRO A 384 2.80 12.06 6.26
CA PRO A 384 3.28 10.71 6.44
C PRO A 384 2.63 9.82 5.38
N ASP A 385 3.13 8.60 5.21
CA ASP A 385 2.42 7.58 4.44
C ASP A 385 1.15 7.16 5.21
N MET A 386 0.05 7.88 4.99
CA MET A 386 -1.24 7.64 5.63
C MET A 386 -1.89 6.33 5.19
N HIS A 387 -1.32 5.60 4.22
CA HIS A 387 -1.88 4.35 3.72
C HIS A 387 -1.58 3.14 4.61
N ALA A 388 -0.65 3.25 5.55
CA ALA A 388 -0.35 2.20 6.52
C ALA A 388 -1.07 2.47 7.85
N ILE A 389 -2.28 1.94 8.03
CA ILE A 389 -2.92 1.86 9.35
C ILE A 389 -2.15 0.79 10.14
N GLN A 390 -1.57 1.15 11.28
CA GLN A 390 -0.71 0.25 12.06
C GLN A 390 -1.07 0.18 13.55
N THR A 391 -2.30 0.52 13.91
CA THR A 391 -2.76 0.45 15.30
C THR A 391 -4.11 -0.24 15.40
N VAL A 392 -4.39 -0.83 16.57
CA VAL A 392 -5.64 -1.55 16.86
C VAL A 392 -6.85 -0.63 16.69
N LYS A 393 -6.90 0.48 17.43
CA LYS A 393 -7.99 1.47 17.34
C LYS A 393 -8.09 2.16 15.97
N GLY A 394 -6.98 2.24 15.23
CA GLY A 394 -6.98 2.73 13.85
C GLY A 394 -7.69 1.76 12.91
N HIS A 395 -7.35 0.46 12.98
CA HIS A 395 -8.05 -0.56 12.19
C HIS A 395 -9.52 -0.71 12.58
N LEU A 396 -9.81 -0.51 13.87
CA LEU A 396 -11.16 -0.60 14.42
C LEU A 396 -12.12 0.41 13.78
N ALA A 397 -11.65 1.66 13.56
CA ALA A 397 -12.44 2.69 12.88
C ALA A 397 -12.98 2.19 11.54
N TRP A 398 -12.19 1.50 10.74
CA TRP A 398 -12.64 1.00 9.43
C TRP A 398 -13.64 -0.15 9.53
N THR A 399 -13.56 -0.99 10.57
CA THR A 399 -14.61 -1.99 10.83
C THR A 399 -15.91 -1.28 11.19
N VAL A 400 -15.86 -0.23 12.02
CA VAL A 400 -17.03 0.60 12.36
C VAL A 400 -17.59 1.33 11.14
N GLN A 401 -16.73 1.80 10.23
CA GLN A 401 -17.14 2.38 8.95
C GLN A 401 -18.04 1.43 8.15
N LEU A 402 -17.66 0.14 8.07
CA LEU A 402 -18.44 -0.87 7.35
C LEU A 402 -19.76 -1.20 8.07
N LEU A 403 -19.81 -1.11 9.40
CA LEU A 403 -21.06 -1.23 10.16
C LEU A 403 -22.01 -0.05 9.86
N ALA A 404 -21.48 1.17 9.76
CA ALA A 404 -22.27 2.37 9.43
C ALA A 404 -22.96 2.31 8.06
N LEU A 405 -22.53 1.41 7.15
CA LEU A 405 -23.20 1.19 5.86
C LEU A 405 -24.62 0.62 6.00
N ARG A 406 -24.96 0.04 7.16
CA ARG A 406 -26.27 -0.60 7.41
C ARG A 406 -27.06 0.13 8.47
N ARG A 407 -28.34 0.35 8.16
CA ARG A 407 -29.29 1.04 9.06
C ARG A 407 -29.34 0.42 10.45
N ASP A 408 -29.35 -0.91 10.55
CA ASP A 408 -29.51 -1.64 11.82
C ASP A 408 -28.33 -1.50 12.78
N PHE A 409 -27.14 -1.11 12.29
CA PHE A 409 -25.92 -0.91 13.08
C PHE A 409 -25.47 0.56 13.11
N LEU A 410 -26.23 1.46 12.50
CA LEU A 410 -25.84 2.87 12.37
C LEU A 410 -25.77 3.58 13.74
N LYS A 411 -26.63 3.18 14.68
CA LYS A 411 -26.67 3.74 16.03
C LYS A 411 -25.45 3.34 16.84
N GLU A 412 -25.09 2.06 16.80
CA GLU A 412 -23.92 1.47 17.44
C GLU A 412 -22.66 2.11 16.84
N ALA A 413 -22.55 2.14 15.51
CA ALA A 413 -21.42 2.76 14.82
C ALA A 413 -21.23 4.22 15.22
N TYR A 414 -22.31 5.01 15.32
CA TYR A 414 -22.23 6.38 15.82
C TYR A 414 -21.81 6.45 17.30
N THR A 415 -22.36 5.57 18.15
CA THR A 415 -22.03 5.54 19.58
C THR A 415 -20.55 5.25 19.81
N TYR A 416 -19.98 4.26 19.12
CA TYR A 416 -18.55 3.98 19.19
C TYR A 416 -17.72 5.17 18.67
N THR A 417 -18.12 5.72 17.53
CA THR A 417 -17.42 6.85 16.89
C THR A 417 -17.39 8.09 17.77
N GLN A 418 -18.52 8.48 18.36
CA GLN A 418 -18.58 9.62 19.29
C GLN A 418 -17.74 9.35 20.54
N GLY A 419 -17.77 8.11 21.05
CA GLY A 419 -17.09 7.72 22.28
C GLY A 419 -15.58 7.92 22.16
N ILE A 420 -15.00 7.54 21.02
CA ILE A 420 -13.59 7.77 20.75
C ILE A 420 -13.31 9.26 20.50
N LEU A 421 -14.04 9.91 19.59
CA LEU A 421 -13.76 11.29 19.18
C LEU A 421 -13.89 12.32 20.31
N ARG A 422 -14.75 12.08 21.31
CA ARG A 422 -14.91 12.98 22.47
C ARG A 422 -13.82 12.83 23.53
N ASN A 423 -13.26 11.63 23.65
CA ASN A 423 -12.36 11.30 24.75
C ASN A 423 -10.89 11.29 24.34
N THR A 424 -10.60 11.15 23.05
CA THR A 424 -9.22 11.07 22.57
C THR A 424 -8.51 12.41 22.56
N LYS A 425 -7.22 12.41 22.92
CA LYS A 425 -6.29 13.52 22.67
C LYS A 425 -5.38 13.24 21.49
N HIS A 426 -5.50 12.08 20.88
CA HIS A 426 -4.59 11.58 19.86
C HIS A 426 -5.08 11.97 18.45
N LEU A 427 -4.40 12.92 17.79
CA LEU A 427 -4.78 13.45 16.47
C LEU A 427 -4.93 12.37 15.39
N TYR A 428 -4.09 11.34 15.40
CA TYR A 428 -4.26 10.23 14.46
C TYR A 428 -5.53 9.41 14.73
N LEU A 429 -5.96 9.26 15.99
CA LEU A 429 -7.26 8.63 16.26
C LEU A 429 -8.40 9.54 15.81
N VAL A 430 -8.30 10.85 16.01
CA VAL A 430 -9.28 11.80 15.45
C VAL A 430 -9.40 11.60 13.94
N LEU A 431 -8.27 11.59 13.22
CA LEU A 431 -8.24 11.39 11.77
C LEU A 431 -8.86 10.06 11.33
N GLN A 432 -8.46 8.93 11.93
CA GLN A 432 -8.99 7.61 11.57
C GLN A 432 -10.48 7.48 11.87
N TRP A 433 -10.96 8.09 12.96
CA TRP A 433 -12.36 8.03 13.35
C TRP A 433 -13.26 9.05 12.62
N LEU A 434 -12.69 9.91 11.77
CA LEU A 434 -13.47 10.65 10.78
C LEU A 434 -14.04 9.74 9.68
N PHE A 435 -13.39 8.62 9.34
CA PHE A 435 -13.89 7.74 8.27
C PHE A 435 -15.29 7.15 8.57
N PRO A 436 -15.54 6.55 9.76
CA PRO A 436 -16.90 6.22 10.18
C PRO A 436 -17.84 7.42 10.17
N LEU A 437 -17.37 8.57 10.66
CA LEU A 437 -18.18 9.77 10.77
C LEU A 437 -18.62 10.30 9.40
N ILE A 438 -17.78 10.20 8.38
CA ILE A 438 -18.10 10.50 6.98
C ILE A 438 -19.22 9.58 6.47
N GLU A 439 -19.13 8.27 6.70
CA GLU A 439 -20.18 7.33 6.29
C GLU A 439 -21.51 7.56 7.02
N ILE A 440 -21.43 7.92 8.30
CA ILE A 440 -22.59 8.32 9.10
C ILE A 440 -23.19 9.62 8.55
N SER A 441 -22.36 10.58 8.15
CA SER A 441 -22.78 11.86 7.56
C SER A 441 -23.58 11.65 6.27
N ASN A 442 -23.11 10.76 5.40
CA ASN A 442 -23.79 10.36 4.18
C ASN A 442 -25.18 9.75 4.47
N ARG A 443 -25.32 9.04 5.60
CA ARG A 443 -26.56 8.38 6.05
C ARG A 443 -27.30 9.13 7.17
N ARG A 444 -27.00 10.40 7.41
CA ARG A 444 -27.51 11.15 8.57
C ARG A 444 -29.04 11.17 8.69
N PHE A 445 -29.77 11.06 7.58
CA PHE A 445 -31.24 10.99 7.60
C PHE A 445 -31.75 9.69 8.23
N TRP A 446 -31.08 8.55 8.01
CA TRP A 446 -31.40 7.32 8.73
C TRP A 446 -31.16 7.49 10.23
N LEU A 447 -30.06 8.13 10.62
CA LEU A 447 -29.78 8.42 12.03
C LEU A 447 -30.89 9.31 12.64
N LYS A 448 -31.34 10.33 11.91
CA LYS A 448 -32.44 11.21 12.33
C LYS A 448 -33.78 10.49 12.48
N GLU A 449 -34.08 9.55 11.58
CA GLU A 449 -35.30 8.72 11.66
C GLU A 449 -35.24 7.70 12.81
N LEU A 450 -34.07 7.12 13.07
CA LEU A 450 -33.86 6.18 14.17
C LEU A 450 -33.92 6.88 15.53
N ASP A 451 -33.22 8.01 15.66
CA ASP A 451 -33.15 8.77 16.91
C ASP A 451 -32.77 10.25 16.63
N ARG A 452 -33.77 11.14 16.76
CA ARG A 452 -33.57 12.58 16.56
C ARG A 452 -32.58 13.19 17.57
N LYS A 453 -32.48 12.65 18.79
CA LYS A 453 -31.52 13.13 19.79
C LYS A 453 -30.10 12.80 19.36
N LEU A 454 -29.86 11.59 18.84
CA LEU A 454 -28.56 11.21 18.30
C LEU A 454 -28.18 12.03 17.08
N TYR A 455 -29.11 12.33 16.17
CA TYR A 455 -28.82 13.24 15.05
C TYR A 455 -28.37 14.64 15.51
N ASN A 456 -29.05 15.19 16.51
CA ASN A 456 -28.67 16.50 17.06
C ASN A 456 -27.31 16.45 17.75
N ASP A 457 -27.02 15.38 18.49
CA ASP A 457 -25.71 15.16 19.12
C ASP A 457 -24.60 14.99 18.07
N PHE A 458 -24.88 14.28 16.97
CA PHE A 458 -23.98 14.10 15.83
C PHE A 458 -23.67 15.44 15.15
N ARG A 459 -24.69 16.27 14.90
CA ARG A 459 -24.49 17.63 14.38
C ARG A 459 -23.60 18.42 15.33
N LYS A 460 -23.88 18.39 16.64
CA LYS A 460 -23.08 19.08 17.66
C LYS A 460 -21.62 18.61 17.65
N LEU A 461 -21.38 17.29 17.65
CA LEU A 461 -20.04 16.71 17.57
C LEU A 461 -19.29 17.18 16.32
N SER A 462 -19.96 17.23 15.17
CA SER A 462 -19.34 17.68 13.91
C SER A 462 -18.83 19.13 14.00
N PHE A 463 -19.60 20.03 14.65
CA PHE A 463 -19.19 21.42 14.89
C PHE A 463 -18.13 21.55 16.00
N GLU A 464 -18.18 20.71 17.04
CA GLU A 464 -17.13 20.62 18.06
C GLU A 464 -15.78 20.27 17.39
N LEU A 465 -15.77 19.23 16.54
CA LEU A 465 -14.58 18.82 15.79
C LEU A 465 -14.07 19.90 14.84
N LEU A 466 -14.99 20.57 14.14
CA LEU A 466 -14.67 21.73 13.29
C LEU A 466 -13.94 22.81 14.09
N GLY A 467 -14.43 23.16 15.28
CA GLY A 467 -13.79 24.17 16.12
C GLY A 467 -12.43 23.76 16.68
N SER A 468 -12.26 22.50 17.04
CA SER A 468 -11.04 22.02 17.70
C SER A 468 -9.92 21.64 16.74
N TYR A 469 -10.26 21.13 15.55
CA TYR A 469 -9.31 20.42 14.71
C TYR A 469 -9.15 20.94 13.26
N SER A 470 -9.94 21.94 12.81
CA SER A 470 -9.83 22.45 11.43
C SER A 470 -8.47 23.08 11.09
N LYS A 471 -7.65 23.41 12.10
CA LYS A 471 -6.29 23.91 11.92
C LYS A 471 -5.30 22.86 11.42
N TYR A 472 -5.63 21.57 11.49
CA TYR A 472 -4.79 20.48 11.03
C TYR A 472 -5.23 20.07 9.61
N PRO A 473 -4.41 20.26 8.56
CA PRO A 473 -4.84 20.10 7.17
C PRO A 473 -5.53 18.77 6.85
N ASP A 474 -4.95 17.65 7.31
CA ASP A 474 -5.50 16.31 7.02
C ASP A 474 -6.86 16.06 7.70
N ILE A 475 -7.04 16.58 8.92
CA ILE A 475 -8.31 16.50 9.64
C ILE A 475 -9.33 17.46 9.00
N ALA A 476 -8.88 18.66 8.60
CA ALA A 476 -9.72 19.64 7.91
C ALA A 476 -10.29 19.07 6.61
N LYS A 477 -9.49 18.34 5.83
CA LYS A 477 -9.95 17.60 4.65
C LYS A 477 -11.06 16.61 4.99
N GLY A 478 -10.87 15.78 6.03
CA GLY A 478 -11.91 14.87 6.51
C GLY A 478 -13.22 15.59 6.91
N LEU A 479 -13.09 16.77 7.53
CA LEU A 479 -14.22 17.62 7.91
C LEU A 479 -14.94 18.20 6.68
N VAL A 480 -14.23 18.56 5.61
CA VAL A 480 -14.86 18.97 4.34
C VAL A 480 -15.82 17.88 3.85
N HIS A 481 -15.40 16.61 3.86
CA HIS A 481 -16.27 15.49 3.46
C HIS A 481 -17.48 15.30 4.38
N ILE A 482 -17.33 15.49 5.70
CA ILE A 482 -18.46 15.46 6.63
C ILE A 482 -19.47 16.54 6.27
N PHE A 483 -19.01 17.79 6.12
CA PHE A 483 -19.89 18.92 5.84
C PHE A 483 -20.44 18.95 4.41
N HIS A 484 -19.80 18.27 3.46
CA HIS A 484 -20.37 18.02 2.13
C HIS A 484 -21.73 17.32 2.22
N TYR A 485 -21.86 16.39 3.18
CA TYR A 485 -23.13 15.71 3.42
C TYR A 485 -24.11 16.54 4.23
N PHE A 486 -23.67 17.50 5.05
CA PHE A 486 -24.57 18.43 5.76
C PHE A 486 -25.15 19.49 4.82
N ARG A 487 -26.10 19.06 3.99
CA ARG A 487 -26.77 19.94 3.03
C ARG A 487 -27.81 20.87 3.66
N ASP A 488 -28.18 20.67 4.93
CA ASP A 488 -29.23 21.41 5.65
C ASP A 488 -28.67 22.39 6.70
N LEU A 489 -27.53 23.01 6.44
CA LEU A 489 -26.99 24.07 7.30
C LEU A 489 -27.77 25.38 7.18
N THR A 490 -27.86 26.13 8.27
CA THR A 490 -28.33 27.53 8.29
C THR A 490 -27.25 28.47 7.76
N THR A 491 -27.60 29.73 7.53
CA THR A 491 -26.65 30.76 7.06
C THR A 491 -25.42 30.86 7.96
N GLU A 492 -25.60 30.96 9.28
CA GLU A 492 -24.49 31.16 10.22
C GLU A 492 -23.60 29.92 10.34
N GLU A 493 -24.20 28.73 10.33
CA GLU A 493 -23.45 27.47 10.31
C GLU A 493 -22.63 27.32 9.02
N ALA A 494 -23.20 27.66 7.86
CA ALA A 494 -22.47 27.62 6.60
C ALA A 494 -21.31 28.62 6.59
N LYS A 495 -21.51 29.84 7.11
CA LYS A 495 -20.44 30.84 7.27
C LYS A 495 -19.30 30.30 8.14
N GLU A 496 -19.63 29.69 9.28
CA GLU A 496 -18.62 29.10 10.17
C GLU A 496 -17.82 28.01 9.46
N VAL A 497 -18.51 27.06 8.82
CA VAL A 497 -17.89 25.97 8.06
C VAL A 497 -16.98 26.50 6.95
N LEU A 498 -17.49 27.43 6.13
CA LEU A 498 -16.75 27.97 5.00
C LEU A 498 -15.54 28.83 5.42
N SER A 499 -15.56 29.39 6.63
CA SER A 499 -14.45 30.20 7.14
C SER A 499 -13.36 29.31 7.76
N LYS A 500 -13.76 28.27 8.50
CA LYS A 500 -12.81 27.38 9.18
C LYS A 500 -12.10 26.37 8.27
N LEU A 501 -12.67 26.06 7.11
CA LEU A 501 -12.12 25.06 6.17
C LEU A 501 -11.55 25.67 4.89
N GLU A 502 -11.36 26.99 4.83
CA GLU A 502 -10.96 27.68 3.59
C GLU A 502 -9.61 27.26 3.02
N SER A 503 -8.70 26.77 3.87
CA SER A 503 -7.38 26.27 3.50
C SER A 503 -7.32 24.75 3.35
N ALA A 504 -8.44 24.05 3.54
CA ALA A 504 -8.48 22.60 3.43
C ALA A 504 -8.54 22.15 1.96
N ASP A 505 -7.95 21.00 1.68
CA ASP A 505 -8.14 20.31 0.41
C ASP A 505 -9.63 19.97 0.20
N ASP A 506 -10.06 19.92 -1.06
CA ASP A 506 -11.44 19.63 -1.51
C ASP A 506 -12.50 20.68 -1.10
N TYR A 507 -12.09 21.82 -0.54
CA TYR A 507 -12.95 22.91 -0.10
C TYR A 507 -13.83 23.51 -1.22
N GLU A 508 -13.35 23.49 -2.46
CA GLU A 508 -14.00 24.08 -3.64
C GLU A 508 -15.45 23.63 -3.83
N ALA A 509 -15.73 22.33 -3.66
CA ALA A 509 -17.05 21.76 -3.87
C ALA A 509 -18.04 22.25 -2.80
N LEU A 510 -17.55 22.44 -1.58
CA LEU A 510 -18.33 22.96 -0.46
C LEU A 510 -18.70 24.43 -0.68
N LEU A 511 -17.72 25.26 -1.07
CA LEU A 511 -17.94 26.67 -1.39
C LEU A 511 -18.94 26.84 -2.54
N LEU A 512 -18.76 26.09 -3.63
CA LEU A 512 -19.65 26.13 -4.79
C LEU A 512 -21.08 25.73 -4.41
N TYR A 513 -21.25 24.66 -3.62
CA TYR A 513 -22.55 24.19 -3.16
C TYR A 513 -23.31 25.26 -2.36
N PHE A 514 -22.65 25.88 -1.39
CA PHE A 514 -23.28 26.89 -0.53
C PHE A 514 -23.53 28.21 -1.27
N ALA A 515 -22.67 28.58 -2.23
CA ALA A 515 -22.86 29.80 -3.02
C ALA A 515 -24.05 29.71 -4.01
N LEU A 516 -24.28 28.54 -4.62
CA LEU A 516 -25.21 28.42 -5.76
C LEU A 516 -26.43 27.55 -5.48
N PHE A 517 -26.22 26.37 -4.88
CA PHE A 517 -27.22 25.30 -4.92
C PHE A 517 -28.04 25.20 -3.64
N ARG A 518 -27.42 25.51 -2.50
CA ARG A 518 -28.02 25.32 -1.17
C ARG A 518 -29.38 25.99 -1.01
N GLN A 519 -29.53 27.25 -1.44
CA GLN A 519 -30.78 27.99 -1.27
C GLN A 519 -31.92 27.32 -2.05
N ARG A 520 -31.67 26.96 -3.30
CA ARG A 520 -32.64 26.33 -4.19
C ARG A 520 -33.10 24.97 -3.67
N HIS A 521 -32.19 24.13 -3.20
CA HIS A 521 -32.48 22.76 -2.75
C HIS A 521 -33.40 22.66 -1.51
N PHE A 522 -33.46 23.69 -0.67
CA PHE A 522 -34.30 23.69 0.54
C PHE A 522 -35.26 24.87 0.61
N LYS A 523 -35.54 25.53 -0.53
CA LYS A 523 -36.49 26.65 -0.60
C LYS A 523 -37.89 26.27 -0.08
N GLU A 524 -38.25 24.99 -0.16
CA GLU A 524 -39.55 24.47 0.25
C GLU A 524 -39.51 23.71 1.59
N ASP A 525 -38.43 23.79 2.38
CA ASP A 525 -38.36 23.09 3.66
C ASP A 525 -39.49 23.58 4.61
N LYS A 526 -40.37 22.65 4.97
CA LYS A 526 -41.58 22.93 5.74
C LYS A 526 -41.33 22.98 7.25
N TYR A 527 -40.22 22.43 7.72
CA TYR A 527 -40.02 22.11 9.14
C TYR A 527 -38.97 23.00 9.81
N ASN A 528 -38.04 23.59 9.06
CA ASN A 528 -37.02 24.47 9.61
C ASN A 528 -36.92 25.81 8.84
N PRO A 529 -37.54 26.89 9.36
CA PRO A 529 -37.49 28.21 8.73
C PRO A 529 -36.07 28.75 8.54
N ARG A 530 -35.10 28.39 9.39
CA ARG A 530 -33.70 28.84 9.26
C ARG A 530 -32.96 28.13 8.13
N VAL A 531 -33.37 26.91 7.80
CA VAL A 531 -32.85 26.13 6.65
C VAL A 531 -33.46 26.62 5.35
N ARG A 532 -34.76 26.99 5.40
CA ARG A 532 -35.50 27.59 4.29
C ARG A 532 -35.00 28.99 3.93
N ASN A 533 -34.78 29.84 4.93
CA ASN A 533 -34.37 31.23 4.75
C ASN A 533 -32.83 31.37 4.69
N TYR A 534 -32.16 30.47 3.96
CA TYR A 534 -30.72 30.53 3.75
C TYR A 534 -30.34 31.77 2.91
N ASN A 535 -29.33 32.52 3.37
CA ASN A 535 -28.77 33.67 2.64
C ASN A 535 -27.40 33.27 2.03
N PRO A 536 -27.28 33.18 0.68
CA PRO A 536 -26.05 32.80 0.01
C PRO A 536 -25.00 33.92 -0.11
N GLU A 537 -25.33 35.18 0.23
CA GLU A 537 -24.48 36.36 -0.05
C GLU A 537 -23.04 36.22 0.41
N PHE A 538 -22.80 35.67 1.61
CA PHE A 538 -21.44 35.46 2.10
C PHE A 538 -20.65 34.49 1.23
N ALA A 539 -21.25 33.34 0.91
CA ALA A 539 -20.62 32.31 0.09
C ALA A 539 -20.42 32.78 -1.35
N GLN A 540 -21.38 33.54 -1.91
CA GLN A 540 -21.28 34.14 -3.23
C GLN A 540 -20.14 35.15 -3.31
N ARG A 541 -20.04 36.08 -2.35
CA ARG A 541 -18.92 37.03 -2.31
C ARG A 541 -17.58 36.30 -2.21
N LYS A 542 -17.47 35.33 -1.30
CA LYS A 542 -16.24 34.55 -1.15
C LYS A 542 -15.86 33.79 -2.43
N LEU A 543 -16.84 33.17 -3.10
CA LEU A 543 -16.61 32.51 -4.37
C LEU A 543 -16.14 33.50 -5.45
N GLU A 544 -16.78 34.66 -5.56
CA GLU A 544 -16.39 35.70 -6.52
C GLU A 544 -14.99 36.26 -6.24
N ASP A 545 -14.66 36.52 -4.98
CA ASP A 545 -13.35 37.00 -4.55
C ASP A 545 -12.25 35.99 -4.94
N VAL A 546 -12.50 34.70 -4.74
CA VAL A 546 -11.56 33.63 -5.16
C VAL A 546 -11.42 33.58 -6.68
N ILE A 547 -12.53 33.63 -7.42
CA ILE A 547 -12.52 33.56 -8.89
C ILE A 547 -11.69 34.70 -9.49
N LEU A 548 -11.93 35.92 -8.99
CA LEU A 548 -11.34 37.16 -9.49
C LEU A 548 -9.94 37.46 -8.91
N SER A 549 -9.47 36.66 -7.97
CA SER A 549 -8.15 36.87 -7.36
C SER A 549 -7.01 36.58 -8.34
N ASN A 550 -5.99 37.44 -8.29
CA ASN A 550 -4.70 37.25 -8.96
C ASN A 550 -3.64 36.65 -8.03
N ASP A 551 -4.01 36.25 -6.81
CA ASP A 551 -3.10 35.59 -5.86
C ASP A 551 -2.76 34.16 -6.34
N GLY A 552 -1.49 33.92 -6.64
CA GLY A 552 -0.98 32.60 -7.02
C GLY A 552 -1.20 31.54 -5.93
N GLY A 553 -1.31 31.95 -4.65
CA GLY A 553 -1.64 31.06 -3.54
C GLY A 553 -3.05 30.43 -3.65
N LEU A 554 -3.96 31.06 -4.41
CA LEU A 554 -5.32 30.56 -4.64
C LEU A 554 -5.49 29.78 -5.95
N LEU A 555 -4.42 29.59 -6.73
CA LEU A 555 -4.51 28.94 -8.04
C LEU A 555 -5.10 27.53 -7.99
N ASN A 556 -4.70 26.74 -6.98
CA ASN A 556 -5.24 25.39 -6.78
C ASN A 556 -6.74 25.42 -6.50
N LEU A 557 -7.19 26.33 -5.63
CA LEU A 557 -8.61 26.49 -5.31
C LEU A 557 -9.42 26.95 -6.53
N ARG A 558 -8.91 27.93 -7.29
CA ARG A 558 -9.53 28.40 -8.55
C ARG A 558 -9.65 27.28 -9.56
N SER A 559 -8.59 26.48 -9.72
CA SER A 559 -8.57 25.32 -10.62
C SER A 559 -9.55 24.23 -10.17
N GLY A 560 -9.63 23.94 -8.87
CA GLY A 560 -10.60 23.02 -8.30
C GLY A 560 -12.05 23.46 -8.54
N ILE A 561 -12.34 24.76 -8.39
CA ILE A 561 -13.66 25.32 -8.71
C ILE A 561 -13.96 25.14 -10.20
N ALA A 562 -13.04 25.50 -11.11
CA ALA A 562 -13.23 25.34 -12.55
C ALA A 562 -13.47 23.86 -12.95
N TRP A 563 -12.71 22.93 -12.35
CA TRP A 563 -12.91 21.49 -12.53
C TRP A 563 -14.30 21.04 -12.06
N ASN A 564 -14.77 21.50 -10.89
CA ASN A 564 -16.10 21.16 -10.38
C ASN A 564 -17.22 21.74 -11.27
N ILE A 565 -17.06 22.95 -11.82
CA ILE A 565 -18.00 23.53 -12.79
C ILE A 565 -18.13 22.63 -14.02
N TRP A 566 -17.00 22.25 -14.63
CA TRP A 566 -17.00 21.33 -15.77
C TRP A 566 -17.65 20.00 -15.40
N LYS A 567 -17.28 19.43 -14.25
CA LYS A 567 -17.79 18.14 -13.79
C LYS A 567 -19.32 18.15 -13.63
N ILE A 568 -19.87 19.20 -12.99
CA ILE A 568 -21.32 19.37 -12.84
C ILE A 568 -22.01 19.44 -14.20
N LEU A 569 -21.50 20.24 -15.13
CA LEU A 569 -22.13 20.39 -16.46
C LEU A 569 -22.06 19.11 -17.30
N SER A 570 -20.96 18.35 -17.17
CA SER A 570 -20.81 17.05 -17.84
C SER A 570 -21.81 16.00 -17.33
N GLU A 571 -22.21 16.07 -16.06
CA GLU A 571 -23.15 15.12 -15.43
C GLU A 571 -24.60 15.58 -15.51
N ASP A 572 -24.86 16.89 -15.37
CA ASP A 572 -26.17 17.51 -15.44
C ASP A 572 -26.13 18.85 -16.19
N GLY A 573 -26.33 18.78 -17.50
CA GLY A 573 -26.37 19.96 -18.37
C GLY A 573 -27.50 20.94 -18.07
N LYS A 574 -28.49 20.61 -17.22
CA LYS A 574 -29.55 21.56 -16.83
C LYS A 574 -29.01 22.71 -15.97
N GLU A 575 -27.85 22.55 -15.36
CA GLU A 575 -27.21 23.58 -14.53
C GLU A 575 -26.45 24.65 -15.34
N PHE A 576 -26.49 24.59 -16.67
CA PHE A 576 -25.80 25.52 -17.56
C PHE A 576 -26.07 26.98 -17.24
N GLU A 577 -27.35 27.39 -17.18
CA GLU A 577 -27.71 28.78 -16.89
C GLU A 577 -27.31 29.23 -15.48
N THR A 578 -27.28 28.31 -14.51
CA THR A 578 -26.84 28.60 -13.14
C THR A 578 -25.33 28.89 -13.10
N LEU A 579 -24.54 28.18 -13.91
CA LEU A 579 -23.07 28.23 -13.88
C LEU A 579 -22.47 29.23 -14.89
N LYS A 580 -23.19 29.56 -15.97
CA LYS A 580 -22.79 30.53 -17.00
C LYS A 580 -22.24 31.85 -16.45
N PRO A 581 -22.84 32.51 -15.44
CA PRO A 581 -22.30 33.74 -14.89
C PRO A 581 -20.90 33.59 -14.27
N LEU A 582 -20.60 32.44 -13.66
CA LEU A 582 -19.27 32.18 -13.07
C LEU A 582 -18.22 31.89 -14.14
N ILE A 583 -18.60 31.14 -15.18
CA ILE A 583 -17.71 30.87 -16.33
C ILE A 583 -17.30 32.21 -16.96
N ASN A 584 -18.25 33.12 -17.18
CA ASN A 584 -17.96 34.46 -17.68
C ASN A 584 -17.00 35.24 -16.77
N LYS A 585 -17.12 35.14 -15.44
CA LYS A 585 -16.18 35.77 -14.50
C LYS A 585 -14.78 35.17 -14.61
N PHE A 586 -14.65 33.85 -14.65
CA PHE A 586 -13.36 33.20 -14.85
C PHE A 586 -12.67 33.62 -16.14
N LEU A 587 -13.41 33.65 -17.25
CA LEU A 587 -12.89 34.05 -18.57
C LEU A 587 -12.58 35.55 -18.68
N SER A 588 -12.89 36.35 -17.65
CA SER A 588 -12.45 37.75 -17.55
C SER A 588 -11.11 37.92 -16.83
N THR A 589 -10.58 36.86 -16.21
CA THR A 589 -9.30 36.88 -15.50
C THR A 589 -8.14 36.54 -16.44
N PRO A 590 -6.89 36.89 -16.10
CA PRO A 590 -5.72 36.53 -16.92
C PRO A 590 -5.66 35.05 -17.25
N TYR A 591 -5.14 34.71 -18.43
CA TYR A 591 -5.01 33.33 -18.89
C TYR A 591 -4.15 32.50 -17.94
N ASP A 592 -4.68 31.32 -17.60
CA ASP A 592 -3.95 30.25 -16.91
C ASP A 592 -4.34 28.92 -17.54
N ASN A 593 -3.34 28.16 -18.00
CA ASN A 593 -3.57 26.94 -18.79
C ASN A 593 -4.32 25.86 -17.98
N HIS A 594 -4.02 25.71 -16.69
CA HIS A 594 -4.67 24.71 -15.84
C HIS A 594 -6.16 25.03 -15.62
N LEU A 595 -6.48 26.31 -15.47
CA LEU A 595 -7.85 26.78 -15.33
C LEU A 595 -8.63 26.65 -16.65
N TYR A 596 -8.09 27.25 -17.72
CA TYR A 596 -8.77 27.42 -19.00
C TYR A 596 -9.05 26.09 -19.71
N HIS A 597 -8.20 25.08 -19.50
CA HIS A 597 -8.44 23.74 -20.00
C HIS A 597 -9.80 23.15 -19.55
N ASN A 598 -10.28 23.46 -18.34
CA ASN A 598 -11.60 22.98 -17.90
C ASN A 598 -12.75 23.66 -18.67
N PHE A 599 -12.59 24.93 -19.06
CA PHE A 599 -13.59 25.64 -19.86
C PHE A 599 -13.58 25.21 -21.33
N GLU A 600 -12.43 24.85 -21.89
CA GLU A 600 -12.35 24.22 -23.22
C GLU A 600 -13.19 22.93 -23.30
N ARG A 601 -13.18 22.13 -22.23
CA ARG A 601 -13.98 20.91 -22.15
C ARG A 601 -15.47 21.20 -22.07
N ILE A 602 -15.87 22.25 -21.34
CA ILE A 602 -17.27 22.71 -21.30
C ILE A 602 -17.72 23.13 -22.70
N VAL A 603 -16.90 23.89 -23.42
CA VAL A 603 -17.19 24.30 -24.81
C VAL A 603 -17.40 23.06 -25.68
N GLU A 604 -16.53 22.05 -25.61
CA GLU A 604 -16.67 20.82 -26.38
C GLU A 604 -17.97 20.06 -26.05
N ASP A 605 -18.25 19.88 -24.76
CA ASP A 605 -19.38 19.08 -24.27
C ASP A 605 -20.74 19.75 -24.54
N HIS A 606 -20.80 21.09 -24.60
CA HIS A 606 -22.05 21.86 -24.68
C HIS A 606 -22.28 22.60 -26.00
N LEU A 607 -21.33 22.61 -26.94
CA LEU A 607 -21.43 23.35 -28.21
C LEU A 607 -22.73 23.11 -28.98
N ASP A 608 -23.23 21.87 -29.03
CA ASP A 608 -24.42 21.55 -29.83
C ASP A 608 -25.72 22.11 -29.23
N LYS A 609 -25.75 22.33 -27.90
CA LYS A 609 -26.94 22.78 -27.17
C LYS A 609 -26.91 24.28 -26.86
N HIS A 610 -25.72 24.83 -26.61
CA HIS A 610 -25.49 26.23 -26.22
C HIS A 610 -24.42 26.84 -27.12
N SER A 611 -24.68 26.82 -28.44
CA SER A 611 -23.69 27.16 -29.46
C SER A 611 -23.14 28.58 -29.31
N ASP A 612 -24.02 29.56 -29.14
CA ASP A 612 -23.65 30.98 -29.10
C ASP A 612 -22.74 31.27 -27.89
N GLU A 613 -23.10 30.77 -26.70
CA GLU A 613 -22.26 30.90 -25.51
C GLU A 613 -20.92 30.18 -25.66
N CYS A 614 -20.91 28.96 -26.19
CA CYS A 614 -19.68 28.18 -26.33
C CYS A 614 -18.73 28.81 -27.34
N ILE A 615 -19.24 29.40 -28.41
CA ILE A 615 -18.46 30.15 -29.40
C ILE A 615 -17.86 31.43 -28.78
N ASP A 616 -18.64 32.20 -28.03
CA ASP A 616 -18.15 33.37 -27.31
C ASP A 616 -17.06 33.00 -26.30
N TRP A 617 -17.27 31.93 -25.52
CA TRP A 617 -16.27 31.43 -24.58
C TRP A 617 -15.00 30.96 -25.26
N PHE A 618 -15.10 30.23 -26.37
CA PHE A 618 -13.93 29.82 -27.15
C PHE A 618 -13.13 31.03 -27.66
N SER A 619 -13.84 32.07 -28.12
CA SER A 619 -13.23 33.31 -28.59
C SER A 619 -12.50 34.05 -27.46
N LYS A 620 -13.05 34.04 -26.24
CA LYS A 620 -12.39 34.61 -25.05
C LYS A 620 -11.15 33.81 -24.65
N ILE A 621 -11.24 32.47 -24.65
CA ILE A 621 -10.12 31.57 -24.35
C ILE A 621 -8.96 31.82 -25.31
N THR A 622 -9.22 31.80 -26.62
CA THR A 622 -8.18 31.98 -27.65
C THR A 622 -7.55 33.37 -27.60
N ARG A 623 -8.36 34.42 -27.39
CA ARG A 623 -7.83 35.79 -27.22
C ARG A 623 -6.94 35.91 -25.99
N ALA A 624 -7.40 35.42 -24.83
CA ALA A 624 -6.62 35.48 -23.59
C ALA A 624 -5.31 34.70 -23.69
N ALA A 625 -5.33 33.53 -24.37
CA ALA A 625 -4.14 32.74 -24.63
C ALA A 625 -3.14 33.48 -25.55
N ASN A 626 -3.60 34.12 -26.62
CA ASN A 626 -2.72 34.92 -27.49
C ASN A 626 -2.15 36.14 -26.78
N GLU A 627 -2.95 36.85 -25.97
CA GLU A 627 -2.49 37.96 -25.12
C GLU A 627 -1.40 37.52 -24.13
N TYR A 628 -1.58 36.37 -23.49
CA TYR A 628 -0.58 35.77 -22.63
C TYR A 628 0.74 35.52 -23.37
N LEU A 629 0.69 34.91 -24.56
CA LEU A 629 1.88 34.66 -25.38
C LEU A 629 2.52 35.93 -25.94
N ASN A 630 1.76 37.01 -26.15
CA ASN A 630 2.34 38.31 -26.51
C ASN A 630 3.21 38.87 -25.39
N THR A 631 2.85 38.61 -24.13
CA THR A 631 3.67 39.01 -22.97
C THR A 631 4.78 38.01 -22.62
N ARG A 632 4.65 36.76 -23.08
CA ARG A 632 5.54 35.63 -22.75
C ARG A 632 5.78 34.73 -23.99
N PRO A 633 6.47 35.24 -25.03
CA PRO A 633 6.59 34.53 -26.30
C PRO A 633 7.35 33.20 -26.20
N ASP A 634 8.28 33.08 -25.25
CA ASP A 634 9.07 31.86 -25.04
C ASP A 634 8.28 30.75 -24.32
N GLU A 635 7.09 31.05 -23.80
CA GLU A 635 6.23 30.12 -23.06
C GLU A 635 5.18 29.41 -23.93
N GLY A 636 5.32 29.47 -25.27
CA GLY A 636 4.41 28.79 -26.21
C GLY A 636 4.09 27.35 -25.84
N ARG A 637 5.10 26.58 -25.44
CA ARG A 637 4.95 25.16 -25.06
C ARG A 637 4.04 24.93 -23.85
N ASN A 638 3.76 25.96 -23.06
CA ASN A 638 2.88 25.91 -21.89
C ASN A 638 1.41 26.21 -22.25
N VAL A 639 1.13 26.62 -23.50
CA VAL A 639 -0.23 26.86 -24.00
C VAL A 639 -0.66 25.68 -24.85
N TRP A 640 -1.73 25.01 -24.39
CA TRP A 640 -2.27 23.82 -25.03
C TRP A 640 -3.78 23.94 -25.19
N LEU A 641 -4.24 24.20 -26.41
CA LEU A 641 -5.65 24.13 -26.77
C LEU A 641 -5.94 22.69 -27.23
N GLY A 642 -6.53 21.88 -26.35
CA GLY A 642 -6.45 20.42 -26.42
C GLY A 642 -7.72 19.69 -26.87
N THR A 643 -8.83 20.40 -27.02
CA THR A 643 -10.15 19.83 -27.34
C THR A 643 -10.43 19.82 -28.84
N LYS A 644 -11.55 19.24 -29.28
CA LYS A 644 -11.96 19.14 -30.70
C LYS A 644 -12.29 20.50 -31.34
N ILE A 645 -11.30 21.39 -31.43
CA ILE A 645 -11.39 22.76 -31.94
C ILE A 645 -12.00 22.78 -33.34
N GLY A 646 -11.70 21.78 -34.19
CA GLY A 646 -12.30 21.65 -35.51
C GLY A 646 -13.83 21.64 -35.51
N LYS A 647 -14.49 21.10 -34.48
CA LYS A 647 -15.95 21.13 -34.35
C LYS A 647 -16.46 22.55 -34.07
N VAL A 648 -15.80 23.28 -33.18
CA VAL A 648 -16.12 24.69 -32.86
C VAL A 648 -15.93 25.56 -34.10
N LEU A 649 -14.80 25.40 -34.80
CA LEU A 649 -14.49 26.14 -36.01
C LEU A 649 -15.48 25.87 -37.15
N ARG A 650 -15.90 24.63 -37.37
CA ARG A 650 -16.96 24.33 -38.35
C ARG A 650 -18.29 25.00 -38.00
N LYS A 651 -18.63 25.08 -36.71
CA LYS A 651 -19.83 25.78 -36.27
C LYS A 651 -19.72 27.28 -36.52
N LEU A 652 -18.56 27.86 -36.17
CA LEU A 652 -18.24 29.26 -36.41
C LEU A 652 -18.24 29.60 -37.91
N ALA A 653 -17.74 28.70 -38.77
CA ALA A 653 -17.78 28.84 -40.22
C ALA A 653 -19.21 28.94 -40.76
N ALA A 654 -20.15 28.15 -40.20
CA ALA A 654 -21.54 28.15 -40.62
C ALA A 654 -22.34 29.36 -40.11
N THR A 655 -21.99 29.92 -38.93
CA THR A 655 -22.77 30.99 -38.30
C THR A 655 -22.16 32.38 -38.44
N SER A 656 -20.83 32.49 -38.41
CA SER A 656 -20.05 33.74 -38.43
C SER A 656 -18.74 33.59 -39.24
N PRO A 657 -18.79 33.46 -40.58
CA PRO A 657 -17.60 33.22 -41.41
C PRO A 657 -16.46 34.25 -41.24
N GLU A 658 -16.78 35.51 -40.98
CA GLU A 658 -15.76 36.54 -40.75
C GLU A 658 -15.02 36.35 -39.41
N GLU A 659 -15.74 35.94 -38.36
CA GLU A 659 -15.14 35.62 -37.06
C GLU A 659 -14.26 34.37 -37.14
N LEU A 660 -14.60 33.41 -38.02
CA LEU A 660 -13.73 32.29 -38.32
C LEU A 660 -12.37 32.75 -38.82
N ILE A 661 -12.34 33.66 -39.80
CA ILE A 661 -11.07 34.16 -40.37
C ILE A 661 -10.20 34.80 -39.28
N ASN A 662 -10.80 35.63 -38.42
CA ASN A 662 -10.10 36.27 -37.31
C ASN A 662 -9.58 35.25 -36.28
N THR A 663 -10.39 34.24 -35.96
CA THR A 663 -10.00 33.16 -35.04
C THR A 663 -8.83 32.35 -35.57
N ILE A 664 -8.84 32.01 -36.87
CA ILE A 664 -7.76 31.26 -37.51
C ILE A 664 -6.46 32.06 -37.55
N GLN A 665 -6.54 33.37 -37.79
CA GLN A 665 -5.38 34.27 -37.68
C GLN A 665 -4.76 34.25 -36.27
N LEU A 666 -5.59 34.29 -35.22
CA LEU A 666 -5.12 34.20 -33.84
C LEU A 666 -4.47 32.85 -33.54
N LEU A 667 -5.09 31.74 -33.96
CA LEU A 667 -4.54 30.40 -33.78
C LEU A 667 -3.19 30.26 -34.50
N TYR A 668 -3.07 30.78 -35.72
CA TYR A 668 -1.81 30.86 -36.45
C TYR A 668 -0.72 31.59 -35.64
N GLU A 669 -1.02 32.79 -35.12
CA GLU A 669 -0.07 33.57 -34.32
C GLU A 669 0.39 32.84 -33.06
N MET A 670 -0.52 32.14 -32.39
CA MET A 670 -0.20 31.32 -31.22
C MET A 670 0.72 30.15 -31.60
N TRP A 671 0.41 29.45 -32.70
CA TRP A 671 1.24 28.35 -33.18
C TRP A 671 2.65 28.81 -33.57
N MET A 672 2.78 29.98 -34.20
CA MET A 672 4.08 30.57 -34.54
C MET A 672 4.93 30.88 -33.29
N LYS A 673 4.30 31.07 -32.13
CA LYS A 673 4.97 31.23 -30.82
C LYS A 673 5.22 29.89 -30.12
N GLY A 674 4.90 28.76 -30.76
CA GLY A 674 5.15 27.41 -30.24
C GLY A 674 4.01 26.82 -29.41
N ALA A 675 2.80 27.39 -29.45
CA ALA A 675 1.62 26.82 -28.81
C ALA A 675 1.07 25.60 -29.56
N TYR A 676 0.50 24.66 -28.81
CA TYR A 676 -0.30 23.57 -29.40
C TYR A 676 -1.74 24.05 -29.59
N ILE A 677 -2.21 24.06 -30.84
CA ILE A 677 -3.55 24.55 -31.21
C ILE A 677 -4.50 23.45 -31.72
N GLY A 678 -4.11 22.17 -31.58
CA GLY A 678 -4.85 21.04 -32.13
C GLY A 678 -4.37 20.60 -33.53
N THR A 679 -5.25 19.91 -34.26
CA THR A 679 -4.95 19.30 -35.57
C THR A 679 -5.01 20.34 -36.68
N ILE A 680 -3.86 20.63 -37.30
CA ILE A 680 -3.72 21.71 -38.30
C ILE A 680 -4.60 21.45 -39.52
N SER A 681 -4.63 20.21 -40.02
CA SER A 681 -5.47 19.84 -41.16
C SER A 681 -6.95 20.10 -40.92
N GLU A 682 -7.48 19.81 -39.73
CA GLU A 682 -8.87 20.09 -39.36
C GLU A 682 -9.16 21.59 -39.24
N ILE A 683 -8.25 22.35 -38.64
CA ILE A 683 -8.38 23.80 -38.44
C ILE A 683 -8.45 24.51 -39.78
N PHE A 684 -7.50 24.22 -40.67
CA PHE A 684 -7.41 24.87 -41.98
C PHE A 684 -8.41 24.34 -43.00
N SER A 685 -9.08 23.21 -42.72
CA SER A 685 -10.21 22.73 -43.53
C SER A 685 -11.57 23.29 -43.10
N SER A 686 -11.62 24.07 -42.02
CA SER A 686 -12.89 24.59 -41.47
C SER A 686 -13.64 25.54 -42.41
N TYR A 687 -12.95 26.22 -43.34
CA TYR A 687 -13.59 27.09 -44.34
C TYR A 687 -14.58 26.32 -45.24
N LYS A 688 -14.42 25.00 -45.39
CA LYS A 688 -15.33 24.15 -46.19
C LYS A 688 -16.79 24.20 -45.69
N ALA A 689 -17.02 24.64 -44.45
CA ALA A 689 -18.35 24.78 -43.86
C ALA A 689 -18.98 26.18 -44.04
N ILE A 690 -18.37 27.07 -44.82
CA ILE A 690 -18.94 28.39 -45.18
C ILE A 690 -19.86 28.23 -46.39
N ASP A 691 -21.13 28.62 -46.25
CA ASP A 691 -22.13 28.53 -47.33
C ASP A 691 -22.03 29.68 -48.35
N ASP A 692 -21.56 30.86 -47.92
CA ASP A 692 -21.40 32.03 -48.79
C ASP A 692 -20.17 31.85 -49.72
N PRO A 693 -20.33 31.81 -51.06
CA PRO A 693 -19.22 31.54 -51.98
C PRO A 693 -18.11 32.59 -51.98
N GLU A 694 -18.44 33.86 -51.75
CA GLU A 694 -17.47 34.95 -51.75
C GLU A 694 -16.62 34.91 -50.47
N LEU A 695 -17.28 34.74 -49.32
CA LEU A 695 -16.59 34.58 -48.03
C LEU A 695 -15.82 33.27 -47.96
N TRP A 696 -16.34 32.19 -48.56
CA TRP A 696 -15.66 30.91 -48.68
C TRP A 696 -14.34 31.06 -49.44
N LEU A 697 -14.36 31.73 -50.60
CA LEU A 697 -13.15 31.93 -51.41
C LEU A 697 -12.13 32.81 -50.67
N LYS A 698 -12.62 33.90 -50.05
CA LYS A 698 -11.80 34.79 -49.22
C LYS A 698 -11.13 34.05 -48.06
N ALA A 699 -11.87 33.19 -47.34
CA ALA A 699 -11.35 32.38 -46.25
C ALA A 699 -10.32 31.36 -46.76
N LYS A 700 -10.63 30.64 -47.85
CA LYS A 700 -9.74 29.66 -48.49
C LYS A 700 -8.38 30.26 -48.85
N ASP A 701 -8.39 31.42 -49.52
CA ASP A 701 -7.16 32.10 -49.93
C ASP A 701 -6.34 32.57 -48.72
N LYS A 702 -7.01 33.16 -47.72
CA LYS A 702 -6.33 33.58 -46.49
C LYS A 702 -5.72 32.40 -45.74
N PHE A 703 -6.41 31.27 -45.66
CA PHE A 703 -5.96 30.08 -44.94
C PHE A 703 -4.77 29.43 -45.65
N LYS A 704 -4.77 29.40 -46.99
CA LYS A 704 -3.61 28.96 -47.79
C LYS A 704 -2.37 29.81 -47.51
N GLU A 705 -2.52 31.13 -47.45
CA GLU A 705 -1.43 32.07 -47.15
C GLU A 705 -0.80 31.76 -45.79
N LEU A 706 -1.62 31.65 -44.73
CA LEU A 706 -1.15 31.38 -43.37
C LEU A 706 -0.53 29.98 -43.24
N TYR A 707 -1.14 28.97 -43.84
CA TYR A 707 -0.62 27.60 -43.84
C TYR A 707 0.74 27.51 -44.55
N ALA A 708 0.92 28.21 -45.68
CA ALA A 708 2.20 28.25 -46.38
C ALA A 708 3.32 28.84 -45.50
N GLN A 709 3.00 29.88 -44.71
CA GLN A 709 3.94 30.45 -43.74
C GLN A 709 4.29 29.44 -42.65
N MET A 710 3.30 28.75 -42.08
CA MET A 710 3.57 27.68 -41.09
C MET A 710 4.44 26.57 -41.67
N LYS A 711 4.16 26.12 -42.91
CA LYS A 711 4.91 25.06 -43.59
C LYS A 711 6.36 25.43 -43.88
N SER A 712 6.64 26.72 -44.09
CA SER A 712 8.02 27.22 -44.20
C SER A 712 8.82 27.12 -42.89
N VAL A 713 8.13 27.17 -41.74
CA VAL A 713 8.74 26.98 -40.41
C VAL A 713 8.87 25.49 -40.06
N ASN A 714 7.88 24.68 -40.47
CA ASN A 714 7.88 23.24 -40.23
C ASN A 714 7.42 22.47 -41.47
N GLU A 715 8.37 22.00 -42.27
CA GLU A 715 8.09 21.25 -43.52
C GLU A 715 7.32 19.94 -43.29
N LYS A 716 7.31 19.42 -42.06
CA LYS A 716 6.60 18.18 -41.68
C LYS A 716 5.15 18.41 -41.23
N LEU A 717 4.62 19.62 -41.40
CA LEU A 717 3.22 19.91 -41.11
C LEU A 717 2.28 19.03 -41.93
N GLU A 718 1.17 18.61 -41.30
CA GLU A 718 0.11 17.83 -41.93
C GLU A 718 -0.37 18.48 -43.24
N GLU A 719 -0.63 17.67 -44.27
CA GLU A 719 -1.22 18.16 -45.51
C GLU A 719 -2.67 18.61 -45.30
N VAL A 720 -3.05 19.73 -45.93
CA VAL A 720 -4.42 20.23 -45.97
C VAL A 720 -4.95 20.01 -47.38
N ASP A 721 -6.12 19.38 -47.49
CA ASP A 721 -6.78 19.20 -48.78
C ASP A 721 -7.53 20.48 -49.19
N TRP A 722 -7.06 21.09 -50.28
CA TRP A 722 -7.61 22.30 -50.85
C TRP A 722 -8.49 22.05 -52.08
N GLU A 723 -8.59 20.80 -52.55
CA GLU A 723 -9.32 20.40 -53.75
C GLU A 723 -10.71 19.84 -53.40
N GLU A 724 -11.62 20.76 -53.07
CA GLU A 724 -13.07 20.64 -53.21
C GLU A 724 -13.65 22.06 -53.37
#